data_AF-A0A172ZAS3-F1
#
_entry.id   AF-A0A172ZAS3-F1
#
_cell.length_a   1.000
_cell.length_b   1.000
_cell.length_c   1.000
_cell.angle_alpha   90.00
_cell.angle_beta   90.00
_cell.angle_gamma   90.00
#
_symmetry.space_group_name_H-M   'P 1'
#
loop_
_entity.id
_entity.type
_entity.pdbx_description
1 polymer ?
#
loop_
_entity_poly.entity_id
_entity_poly.type
_entity_poly.pdbx_seq_one_letter_code
_entity_poly.pdbx_strand_id
1 'polypeptide(L)'
;MSRNKGLTRYVSIMMIVLLLCSMMPVTQTEAAPAAAAAGLTEMPILTGTRITTEPQGELSGEAWTRLATGGGWFTNEQKAIITLRFSQKTHLQAVTTQYFSESANDNVDYRVEGQDGGKWKNIDAMQPQRSEKGHYRAVTPGSYDAIRLIYSAVEVKKAPYRTIELSTIHLFSDHSYIADLAAEPVNGSEAALRWTPVPGAEKYIVRYGPELRNYTNTIELLPGDIQPGNRWIIPNLPREQITHVLVAPVVNGQTGNYSADQCLLITDASVFPQGTRFGVDYPDGGNSFAGSIGDGDINQTWGSATYYKQKRLTYFMDFPIPLYVSSLQLIAAVPRDTRVNYTVYGWKEGQRNRIGQQSYDLTKKPGPVLLETLFVRPDRYDRITVVAESIDGNEMYEIMFYAGSVSSVDGMQAKGGNGQASIQWNRVKGADYYVINYQSLFFPDSGSIKVPASAYTGYILSGLRNGQKYNVTVSAHVRGNMTNPSDTAVIAISAPASGQPVPAGTILSGTGEHDWDIEYAIDGNLSSAYQLQSGHSLGLLFPKVVDLTAVQITSYLPKTHSHVEQKFTIYGLQGKQWIRIGSGQLDAIDVTQQFGYTSLNKDVLLEDPIAVTPGQYEGIMITTEEAVNSGILLNFNIGEVHLVYGPSSNNQDSVTVNTYGAVTVSTDTYTR
;
A
#
# COMPACT_ATOMS: atom_id res chain seq x y z
N MET A 1 65.85 -32.44 19.04
CA MET A 1 65.46 -33.31 20.18
C MET A 1 64.51 -32.53 21.08
N SER A 2 63.32 -33.11 21.35
CA SER A 2 62.32 -32.83 22.41
C SER A 2 61.84 -31.37 22.64
N ARG A 3 60.53 -31.06 22.69
CA ARG A 3 59.44 -31.79 23.36
C ARG A 3 58.08 -31.66 22.63
N ASN A 4 57.45 -32.82 22.45
CA ASN A 4 56.02 -33.07 22.20
C ASN A 4 55.19 -32.72 23.45
N LYS A 5 54.01 -32.09 23.34
CA LYS A 5 52.66 -32.60 22.99
C LYS A 5 52.02 -33.53 24.04
N GLY A 6 50.80 -33.18 24.49
CA GLY A 6 49.72 -34.16 24.67
C GLY A 6 48.83 -34.03 25.91
N LEU A 7 47.75 -33.23 25.84
CA LEU A 7 46.37 -33.40 26.35
C LEU A 7 45.67 -32.05 26.08
N THR A 8 44.50 -31.90 25.45
CA THR A 8 43.27 -32.67 25.58
C THR A 8 42.38 -32.41 24.35
N ARG A 9 41.81 -33.48 23.77
CA ARG A 9 40.69 -33.42 22.81
C ARG A 9 39.46 -32.89 23.55
N TYR A 10 38.86 -31.76 23.15
CA TYR A 10 37.44 -31.40 23.43
C TYR A 10 36.99 -30.05 22.82
N VAL A 11 37.28 -29.70 21.54
CA VAL A 11 36.70 -28.44 20.96
C VAL A 11 36.42 -28.47 19.45
N SER A 12 36.03 -29.57 18.81
CA SER A 12 35.67 -29.48 17.37
C SER A 12 34.51 -30.35 16.92
N ILE A 13 33.48 -30.46 17.77
CA ILE A 13 32.14 -30.90 17.35
C ILE A 13 31.06 -29.83 17.67
N MET A 14 31.35 -28.85 18.52
CA MET A 14 30.39 -27.78 18.89
C MET A 14 30.32 -26.57 17.94
N MET A 15 31.08 -26.58 16.84
CA MET A 15 31.06 -25.47 15.86
C MET A 15 30.31 -25.81 14.56
N ILE A 16 29.75 -27.02 14.44
CA ILE A 16 28.96 -27.47 13.28
C ILE A 16 27.44 -27.41 13.56
N VAL A 17 27.02 -27.24 14.82
CA VAL A 17 25.58 -27.08 15.17
C VAL A 17 25.14 -25.61 15.20
N LEU A 18 26.07 -24.65 15.29
CA LEU A 18 25.76 -23.21 15.33
C LEU A 18 25.71 -22.51 13.96
N LEU A 19 26.07 -23.20 12.87
CA LEU A 19 26.08 -22.64 11.50
C LEU A 19 24.96 -23.16 10.59
N LEU A 20 24.05 -24.01 11.11
CA LEU A 20 22.88 -24.52 10.39
C LEU A 20 21.54 -23.91 10.83
N CYS A 21 21.56 -22.92 11.74
CA CYS A 21 20.33 -22.25 12.22
C CYS A 21 20.17 -20.79 11.75
N SER A 22 21.04 -20.26 10.87
CA SER A 22 20.98 -18.86 10.42
C SER A 22 20.41 -18.64 9.02
N MET A 23 19.73 -19.65 8.45
CA MET A 23 19.04 -19.54 7.17
C MET A 23 17.63 -20.13 7.27
N MET A 24 16.73 -19.38 7.89
CA MET A 24 15.30 -19.50 7.63
C MET A 24 14.75 -18.11 7.34
N PRO A 25 13.94 -17.95 6.29
CA PRO A 25 13.20 -16.70 6.09
C PRO A 25 12.31 -16.47 7.32
N VAL A 26 12.16 -15.21 7.71
CA VAL A 26 11.23 -14.78 8.77
C VAL A 26 9.81 -15.11 8.30
N THR A 27 9.37 -16.33 8.55
CA THR A 27 7.98 -16.75 8.41
C THR A 27 7.20 -16.31 9.63
N GLN A 28 5.98 -15.83 9.40
CA GLN A 28 4.94 -15.45 10.35
C GLN A 28 5.05 -16.14 11.73
N THR A 29 5.12 -15.31 12.76
CA THR A 29 4.68 -15.50 14.15
C THR A 29 4.32 -16.93 14.60
N GLU A 30 5.09 -17.45 15.57
CA GLU A 30 4.85 -18.68 16.36
C GLU A 30 3.51 -18.70 17.15
N ALA A 31 2.64 -17.71 16.99
CA ALA A 31 1.29 -17.75 17.57
C ALA A 31 0.40 -18.76 16.81
N ALA A 32 0.31 -18.65 15.48
CA ALA A 32 -0.62 -19.44 14.64
C ALA A 32 -0.64 -20.98 14.88
N PRO A 33 0.47 -21.68 15.17
CA PRO A 33 0.48 -23.13 15.33
C PRO A 33 -0.33 -23.66 16.53
N ALA A 34 -0.42 -22.90 17.63
CA ALA A 34 -1.11 -23.36 18.84
C ALA A 34 -2.65 -23.20 18.76
N ALA A 35 -3.14 -22.14 18.09
CA ALA A 35 -4.57 -21.96 17.81
C ALA A 35 -5.09 -23.00 16.80
N ALA A 36 -4.30 -23.32 15.78
CA ALA A 36 -4.64 -24.34 14.78
C ALA A 36 -4.78 -25.74 15.41
N ALA A 37 -3.97 -26.07 16.43
CA ALA A 37 -4.07 -27.33 17.16
C ALA A 37 -5.33 -27.45 18.04
N ALA A 38 -5.96 -26.33 18.40
CA ALA A 38 -7.19 -26.28 19.20
C ALA A 38 -8.47 -26.12 18.36
N GLY A 39 -8.37 -26.06 17.03
CA GLY A 39 -9.51 -25.81 16.15
C GLY A 39 -10.08 -24.38 16.25
N LEU A 40 -9.30 -23.44 16.79
CA LEU A 40 -9.72 -22.05 16.94
C LEU A 40 -9.42 -21.27 15.67
N THR A 41 -10.36 -20.42 15.26
CA THR A 41 -10.18 -19.48 14.18
C THR A 41 -9.81 -18.12 14.75
N GLU A 42 -8.69 -17.56 14.28
CA GLU A 42 -8.33 -16.18 14.56
C GLU A 42 -9.29 -15.23 13.83
N MET A 43 -9.78 -14.23 14.53
CA MET A 43 -10.66 -13.20 14.01
C MET A 43 -9.97 -11.84 14.16
N PRO A 44 -10.03 -10.98 13.12
CA PRO A 44 -9.62 -9.59 13.28
C PRO A 44 -10.53 -8.90 14.29
N ILE A 45 -10.07 -7.78 14.83
CA ILE A 45 -10.97 -6.85 15.53
C ILE A 45 -12.03 -6.41 14.51
N LEU A 46 -13.28 -6.82 14.72
CA LEU A 46 -14.37 -6.56 13.79
C LEU A 46 -14.55 -5.04 13.59
N THR A 47 -14.61 -4.56 12.34
CA THR A 47 -14.93 -3.15 12.03
C THR A 47 -16.26 -2.76 12.69
N GLY A 48 -16.36 -1.53 13.20
CA GLY A 48 -17.44 -1.11 14.09
C GLY A 48 -17.25 -1.47 15.56
N THR A 49 -16.19 -2.22 15.91
CA THR A 49 -15.74 -2.37 17.30
C THR A 49 -15.16 -1.06 17.80
N ARG A 50 -15.80 -0.48 18.82
CA ARG A 50 -15.34 0.74 19.46
C ARG A 50 -14.25 0.41 20.46
N ILE A 51 -13.05 0.93 20.24
CA ILE A 51 -11.90 0.74 21.12
C ILE A 51 -11.75 1.97 21.99
N THR A 52 -11.79 1.82 23.31
CA THR A 52 -11.48 2.90 24.25
C THR A 52 -10.33 2.50 25.14
N THR A 53 -9.35 3.37 25.28
CA THR A 53 -8.22 3.20 26.17
C THR A 53 -8.35 4.11 27.39
N GLU A 54 -7.84 3.68 28.53
CA GLU A 54 -7.61 4.54 29.69
C GLU A 54 -6.09 4.61 29.89
N PRO A 55 -5.49 5.82 29.94
CA PRO A 55 -6.14 7.13 30.13
C PRO A 55 -6.51 7.91 28.86
N GLN A 56 -6.17 7.41 27.66
CA GLN A 56 -6.16 8.25 26.45
C GLN A 56 -7.55 8.51 25.84
N GLY A 57 -8.55 7.69 26.15
CA GLY A 57 -9.92 7.80 25.63
C GLY A 57 -10.18 6.88 24.44
N GLU A 58 -11.24 7.16 23.70
CA GLU A 58 -11.59 6.42 22.47
C GLU A 58 -10.48 6.52 21.42
N LEU A 59 -10.09 5.39 20.84
CA LEU A 59 -9.19 5.32 19.70
C LEU A 59 -10.00 5.35 18.40
N SER A 60 -9.45 6.02 17.41
CA SER A 60 -10.00 6.21 16.07
C SER A 60 -8.85 6.30 15.06
N GLY A 61 -9.17 6.19 13.76
CA GLY A 61 -8.23 6.42 12.68
C GLY A 61 -7.05 5.46 12.67
N GLU A 62 -5.86 6.02 12.44
CA GLU A 62 -4.62 5.26 12.33
C GLU A 62 -4.27 4.50 13.63
N ALA A 63 -4.72 4.95 14.81
CA ALA A 63 -4.49 4.21 16.06
C ALA A 63 -5.27 2.90 16.09
N TRP A 64 -6.50 2.93 15.58
CA TRP A 64 -7.34 1.76 15.42
C TRP A 64 -6.70 0.81 14.40
N THR A 65 -6.32 1.33 13.23
CA THR A 65 -5.67 0.55 12.18
C THR A 65 -4.38 -0.07 12.70
N ARG A 66 -3.51 0.69 13.37
CA ARG A 66 -2.26 0.18 13.95
C ARG A 66 -2.46 -0.92 14.97
N LEU A 67 -3.47 -0.83 15.85
CA LEU A 67 -3.79 -1.93 16.78
C LEU A 67 -4.37 -3.16 16.08
N ALA A 68 -5.11 -2.97 15.00
CA ALA A 68 -5.69 -4.04 14.20
C ALA A 68 -4.66 -4.70 13.25
N THR A 69 -3.65 -3.96 12.76
CA THR A 69 -2.70 -4.39 11.73
C THR A 69 -1.26 -4.54 12.23
N GLY A 70 -1.00 -4.35 13.52
CA GLY A 70 0.33 -4.57 14.12
C GLY A 70 1.28 -3.40 14.14
N GLY A 71 0.79 -2.18 13.90
CA GLY A 71 1.55 -0.95 14.09
C GLY A 71 1.64 -0.47 15.55
N GLY A 72 0.89 -1.08 16.46
CA GLY A 72 1.02 -0.90 17.91
C GLY A 72 0.49 0.40 18.54
N TRP A 73 0.35 0.35 19.86
CA TRP A 73 -0.16 1.37 20.78
C TRP A 73 0.73 1.41 22.02
N PHE A 74 0.98 2.60 22.58
CA PHE A 74 1.75 2.72 23.81
C PHE A 74 1.17 3.75 24.79
N THR A 75 1.48 3.54 26.06
CA THR A 75 1.25 4.52 27.12
C THR A 75 2.37 4.47 28.16
N ASN A 76 2.66 5.61 28.79
CA ASN A 76 3.66 5.73 29.86
C ASN A 76 3.06 5.49 31.27
N GLU A 77 1.83 4.98 31.32
CA GLU A 77 1.12 4.73 32.56
C GLU A 77 1.42 3.34 33.14
N GLN A 78 1.36 3.23 34.47
CA GLN A 78 1.53 1.93 35.16
C GLN A 78 0.33 1.01 35.00
N LYS A 79 -0.82 1.57 34.64
CA LYS A 79 -2.06 0.84 34.40
C LYS A 79 -2.69 1.37 33.13
N ALA A 80 -3.11 0.44 32.28
CA ALA A 80 -3.84 0.74 31.07
C ALA A 80 -5.05 -0.15 30.97
N ILE A 81 -6.16 0.38 30.48
CA ILE A 81 -7.34 -0.43 30.16
C ILE A 81 -7.62 -0.24 28.68
N ILE A 82 -7.74 -1.32 27.93
CA ILE A 82 -8.27 -1.30 26.57
C ILE A 82 -9.61 -1.99 26.59
N THR A 83 -10.67 -1.26 26.27
CA THR A 83 -12.03 -1.81 26.12
C THR A 83 -12.35 -1.93 24.65
N LEU A 84 -12.71 -3.14 24.20
CA LEU A 84 -13.23 -3.43 22.87
C LEU A 84 -14.73 -3.64 22.99
N ARG A 85 -15.55 -2.73 22.45
CA ARG A 85 -17.01 -2.85 22.44
C ARG A 85 -17.49 -3.27 21.07
N PHE A 86 -17.92 -4.51 20.93
CA PHE A 86 -18.31 -5.08 19.65
C PHE A 86 -19.63 -4.48 19.12
N SER A 87 -19.79 -4.41 17.81
CA SER A 87 -21.02 -3.95 17.14
C SER A 87 -22.17 -4.94 17.34
N GLN A 88 -21.86 -6.23 17.41
CA GLN A 88 -22.75 -7.33 17.79
C GLN A 88 -22.08 -8.17 18.88
N LYS A 89 -22.87 -8.97 19.59
CA LYS A 89 -22.34 -9.89 20.59
C LYS A 89 -21.40 -10.90 19.90
N THR A 90 -20.16 -11.00 20.37
CA THR A 90 -19.12 -11.82 19.73
C THR A 90 -18.77 -13.01 20.60
N HIS A 91 -18.81 -14.22 20.05
CA HIS A 91 -18.37 -15.43 20.70
C HIS A 91 -16.85 -15.52 20.73
N LEU A 92 -16.27 -15.69 21.91
CA LEU A 92 -14.82 -15.75 22.13
C LEU A 92 -14.45 -16.99 22.95
N GLN A 93 -13.31 -17.58 22.60
CA GLN A 93 -12.65 -18.66 23.31
C GLN A 93 -11.29 -18.25 23.88
N ALA A 94 -10.57 -17.37 23.19
CA ALA A 94 -9.30 -16.83 23.69
C ALA A 94 -9.05 -15.41 23.17
N VAL A 95 -8.17 -14.69 23.87
CA VAL A 95 -7.62 -13.41 23.43
C VAL A 95 -6.10 -13.47 23.61
N THR A 96 -5.35 -12.92 22.67
CA THR A 96 -3.91 -12.73 22.82
C THR A 96 -3.53 -11.29 22.48
N THR A 97 -2.42 -10.84 23.06
CA THR A 97 -1.83 -9.54 22.76
C THR A 97 -0.34 -9.72 22.54
N GLN A 98 0.20 -9.12 21.48
CA GLN A 98 1.64 -9.11 21.23
C GLN A 98 2.23 -7.76 21.67
N TYR A 99 3.52 -7.75 22.05
CA TYR A 99 4.23 -6.59 22.63
C TYR A 99 5.51 -6.28 21.84
N PHE A 100 5.90 -5.01 21.71
CA PHE A 100 6.95 -4.55 20.78
C PHE A 100 8.40 -4.54 21.33
N SER A 101 8.63 -4.52 22.66
CA SER A 101 9.93 -4.09 23.18
C SER A 101 10.90 -5.20 23.61
N GLU A 102 12.19 -5.08 23.24
CA GLU A 102 13.29 -5.86 23.83
C GLU A 102 13.77 -5.34 25.20
N SER A 103 13.30 -4.15 25.62
CA SER A 103 13.80 -3.44 26.82
C SER A 103 12.76 -3.27 27.94
N ALA A 104 11.46 -3.52 27.68
CA ALA A 104 10.37 -3.30 28.63
C ALA A 104 9.74 -4.59 29.21
N ASN A 105 10.24 -5.77 28.84
CA ASN A 105 9.35 -6.92 28.64
C ASN A 105 9.27 -8.03 29.69
N ASP A 106 9.77 -7.87 30.92
CA ASP A 106 9.63 -8.97 31.90
C ASP A 106 8.45 -8.85 32.88
N ASN A 107 7.74 -7.71 32.88
CA ASN A 107 6.82 -7.39 33.98
C ASN A 107 5.51 -6.67 33.59
N VAL A 108 4.87 -6.94 32.44
CA VAL A 108 3.48 -6.48 32.22
C VAL A 108 2.54 -7.66 32.42
N ASP A 109 1.71 -7.59 33.44
CA ASP A 109 0.59 -8.53 33.62
C ASP A 109 -0.68 -7.91 33.06
N TYR A 110 -1.59 -8.72 32.54
CA TYR A 110 -2.89 -8.25 32.10
C TYR A 110 -3.99 -9.25 32.46
N ARG A 111 -5.19 -8.75 32.73
CA ARG A 111 -6.39 -9.60 32.93
C ARG A 111 -7.47 -9.25 31.90
N VAL A 112 -8.36 -10.20 31.66
CA VAL A 112 -9.47 -10.03 30.70
C VAL A 112 -10.82 -10.05 31.44
N GLU A 113 -11.60 -9.00 31.27
CA GLU A 113 -12.99 -8.95 31.71
C GLU A 113 -13.93 -8.97 30.49
N GLY A 114 -15.03 -9.72 30.58
CA GLY A 114 -16.09 -9.75 29.57
C GLY A 114 -17.35 -9.07 30.08
N GLN A 115 -18.00 -8.30 29.21
CA GLN A 115 -19.31 -7.71 29.46
C GLN A 115 -20.40 -8.57 28.80
N ASP A 116 -21.39 -9.00 29.59
CA ASP A 116 -22.58 -9.69 29.10
C ASP A 116 -23.81 -9.16 29.85
N GLY A 117 -24.81 -8.67 29.12
CA GLY A 117 -26.02 -8.11 29.71
C GLY A 117 -25.72 -6.88 30.58
N GLY A 118 -24.73 -6.08 30.16
CA GLY A 118 -24.29 -4.87 30.85
C GLY A 118 -23.37 -5.09 32.06
N LYS A 119 -23.16 -6.35 32.50
CA LYS A 119 -22.32 -6.66 33.68
C LYS A 119 -20.93 -7.14 33.26
N TRP A 120 -19.89 -6.56 33.86
CA TRP A 120 -18.51 -7.00 33.71
C TRP A 120 -18.23 -8.18 34.64
N LYS A 121 -17.56 -9.20 34.12
CA LYS A 121 -17.07 -10.35 34.89
C LYS A 121 -15.64 -10.64 34.47
N ASN A 122 -14.83 -11.13 35.41
CA ASN A 122 -13.55 -11.71 35.05
C ASN A 122 -13.82 -12.97 34.21
N ILE A 123 -13.28 -13.02 32.99
CA ILE A 123 -13.42 -14.16 32.08
C ILE A 123 -12.10 -14.88 31.88
N ASP A 124 -11.05 -14.45 32.56
CA ASP A 124 -9.73 -15.04 32.53
C ASP A 124 -9.76 -16.47 33.07
N ALA A 125 -9.50 -17.46 32.19
CA ALA A 125 -9.59 -18.87 32.56
C ALA A 125 -8.26 -19.43 33.11
N MET A 126 -7.17 -18.66 33.06
CA MET A 126 -5.84 -19.06 33.55
C MET A 126 -5.29 -18.10 34.61
N GLN A 127 -4.54 -18.65 35.57
CA GLN A 127 -3.76 -17.88 36.56
C GLN A 127 -2.68 -17.04 35.85
N PRO A 128 -2.25 -15.89 36.43
CA PRO A 128 -1.28 -15.00 35.81
C PRO A 128 0.01 -15.75 35.48
N GLN A 129 0.23 -16.01 34.19
CA GLN A 129 1.52 -16.44 33.69
C GLN A 129 2.30 -15.21 33.23
N ARG A 130 3.57 -15.16 33.60
CA ARG A 130 4.52 -14.15 33.14
C ARG A 130 4.54 -14.20 31.60
N SER A 131 4.26 -13.08 30.94
CA SER A 131 4.20 -13.03 29.48
C SER A 131 5.61 -13.15 28.90
N GLU A 132 6.03 -14.34 28.54
CA GLU A 132 6.97 -14.48 27.42
C GLU A 132 6.23 -14.10 26.12
N LYS A 133 6.95 -13.59 25.12
CA LYS A 133 6.36 -12.99 23.90
C LYS A 133 5.32 -13.94 23.26
N GLY A 134 4.06 -13.48 23.13
CA GLY A 134 3.06 -14.11 22.25
C GLY A 134 2.15 -15.19 22.86
N HIS A 135 2.01 -15.31 24.19
CA HIS A 135 1.14 -16.34 24.77
C HIS A 135 -0.36 -16.01 24.76
N TYR A 136 -1.14 -17.01 24.33
CA TYR A 136 -2.59 -17.07 24.39
C TYR A 136 -3.11 -16.99 25.83
N ARG A 137 -4.07 -16.12 26.09
CA ARG A 137 -4.86 -16.15 27.33
C ARG A 137 -6.24 -16.71 27.02
N ALA A 138 -6.45 -17.95 27.46
CA ALA A 138 -7.77 -18.58 27.38
C ALA A 138 -8.78 -17.75 28.17
N VAL A 139 -9.94 -17.51 27.57
CA VAL A 139 -11.08 -16.91 28.27
C VAL A 139 -12.14 -17.96 28.50
N THR A 140 -13.02 -17.72 29.46
CA THR A 140 -14.26 -18.49 29.59
C THR A 140 -14.99 -18.43 28.25
N PRO A 141 -15.29 -19.56 27.60
CA PRO A 141 -15.99 -19.53 26.33
C PRO A 141 -17.37 -18.89 26.48
N GLY A 142 -17.71 -17.96 25.60
CA GLY A 142 -18.97 -17.25 25.69
C GLY A 142 -19.11 -16.10 24.70
N SER A 143 -20.33 -15.59 24.60
CA SER A 143 -20.63 -14.42 23.77
C SER A 143 -20.64 -13.16 24.63
N TYR A 144 -19.95 -12.12 24.19
CA TYR A 144 -19.73 -10.90 24.95
C TYR A 144 -20.13 -9.65 24.15
N ASP A 145 -20.71 -8.66 24.82
CA ASP A 145 -21.01 -7.34 24.26
C ASP A 145 -19.74 -6.47 24.15
N ALA A 146 -18.78 -6.73 25.04
CA ALA A 146 -17.49 -6.06 25.09
C ALA A 146 -16.47 -6.89 25.87
N ILE A 147 -15.18 -6.64 25.64
CA ILE A 147 -14.10 -7.12 26.50
C ILE A 147 -13.24 -5.96 26.99
N ARG A 148 -12.56 -6.16 28.11
CA ARG A 148 -11.57 -5.25 28.70
C ARG A 148 -10.27 -6.00 28.92
N LEU A 149 -9.19 -5.46 28.39
CA LEU A 149 -7.82 -5.87 28.64
C LEU A 149 -7.23 -4.87 29.63
N ILE A 150 -6.95 -5.33 30.86
CA ILE A 150 -6.51 -4.48 31.96
C ILE A 150 -5.07 -4.82 32.25
N TYR A 151 -4.16 -3.95 31.82
CA TYR A 151 -2.71 -4.10 31.95
C TYR A 151 -2.22 -3.44 33.24
N SER A 152 -1.19 -4.03 33.85
CA SER A 152 -0.50 -3.52 35.03
C SER A 152 1.00 -3.81 34.92
N ALA A 153 1.81 -2.76 34.93
CA ALA A 153 3.26 -2.89 35.00
C ALA A 153 3.68 -3.30 36.43
N VAL A 154 4.25 -4.48 36.57
CA VAL A 154 4.80 -5.06 37.80
C VAL A 154 6.27 -4.59 37.99
N GLU A 155 6.66 -4.21 39.20
CA GLU A 155 8.04 -3.90 39.63
C GLU A 155 9.05 -3.36 38.57
N VAL A 156 8.99 -2.05 38.24
CA VAL A 156 10.10 -1.39 37.52
C VAL A 156 10.92 -0.55 38.50
N LYS A 157 12.11 -1.06 38.90
CA LYS A 157 12.99 -0.46 39.92
C LYS A 157 13.69 0.84 39.49
N LYS A 158 13.63 1.27 38.22
CA LYS A 158 14.22 2.54 37.75
C LYS A 158 13.30 3.28 36.77
N ALA A 159 12.97 4.54 37.07
CA ALA A 159 12.48 5.50 36.06
C ALA A 159 13.60 5.73 35.02
N PRO A 160 13.31 5.86 33.71
CA PRO A 160 12.05 6.29 33.10
C PRO A 160 11.27 5.23 32.27
N TYR A 161 11.62 3.94 32.32
CA TYR A 161 11.07 2.93 31.39
C TYR A 161 9.76 2.28 31.86
N ARG A 162 8.68 3.06 32.06
CA ARG A 162 7.34 2.55 32.43
C ARG A 162 6.37 2.63 31.25
N THR A 163 6.71 1.98 30.14
CA THR A 163 5.90 2.03 28.92
C THR A 163 5.18 0.69 28.75
N ILE A 164 3.85 0.72 28.63
CA ILE A 164 3.07 -0.41 28.15
C ILE A 164 2.96 -0.23 26.64
N GLU A 165 3.49 -1.18 25.87
CA GLU A 165 3.52 -1.13 24.42
C GLU A 165 2.94 -2.41 23.82
N LEU A 166 1.80 -2.28 23.14
CA LEU A 166 1.06 -3.38 22.52
C LEU A 166 1.22 -3.28 21.02
N SER A 167 1.60 -4.36 20.33
CA SER A 167 1.64 -4.38 18.86
C SER A 167 0.27 -4.70 18.27
N THR A 168 -0.40 -5.73 18.78
CA THR A 168 -1.65 -6.27 18.22
C THR A 168 -2.53 -6.87 19.33
N ILE A 169 -3.83 -6.99 19.02
CA ILE A 169 -4.78 -7.80 19.77
C ILE A 169 -5.38 -8.81 18.78
N HIS A 170 -5.32 -10.10 19.12
CA HIS A 170 -5.97 -11.14 18.33
C HIS A 170 -7.09 -11.80 19.14
N LEU A 171 -8.23 -11.98 18.49
CA LEU A 171 -9.42 -12.59 19.07
C LEU A 171 -9.58 -13.99 18.48
N PHE A 172 -9.93 -14.98 19.30
CA PHE A 172 -10.10 -16.36 18.83
C PHE A 172 -11.49 -16.86 19.15
N SER A 173 -12.08 -17.58 18.20
CA SER A 173 -13.39 -18.21 18.31
C SER A 173 -13.42 -19.57 17.64
N ASP A 174 -14.28 -20.44 18.14
CA ASP A 174 -14.71 -21.68 17.50
C ASP A 174 -15.95 -21.48 16.61
N HIS A 175 -16.60 -20.31 16.68
CA HIS A 175 -17.66 -19.95 15.75
C HIS A 175 -17.06 -19.48 14.42
N SER A 176 -17.59 -19.99 13.30
CA SER A 176 -17.27 -19.48 11.96
C SER A 176 -17.66 -18.01 11.82
N TYR A 177 -17.00 -17.28 10.93
CA TYR A 177 -17.31 -15.88 10.63
C TYR A 177 -16.98 -15.53 9.18
N ILE A 178 -17.42 -14.36 8.73
CA ILE A 178 -17.07 -13.81 7.41
C ILE A 178 -15.95 -12.78 7.58
N ALA A 179 -14.81 -13.05 6.96
CA ALA A 179 -13.59 -12.23 7.12
C ALA A 179 -13.50 -11.06 6.13
N ASP A 180 -14.14 -11.18 4.97
CA ASP A 180 -13.89 -10.35 3.79
C ASP A 180 -15.18 -9.73 3.23
N LEU A 181 -16.13 -9.39 4.11
CA LEU A 181 -17.34 -8.69 3.68
C LEU A 181 -16.98 -7.34 3.05
N ALA A 182 -17.36 -7.17 1.80
CA ALA A 182 -17.31 -5.90 1.07
C ALA A 182 -18.73 -5.45 0.69
N ALA A 183 -18.96 -4.13 0.70
CA ALA A 183 -20.21 -3.50 0.29
C ALA A 183 -19.91 -2.35 -0.68
N GLU A 184 -20.54 -2.36 -1.85
CA GLU A 184 -20.31 -1.36 -2.90
C GLU A 184 -21.64 -0.86 -3.50
N PRO A 185 -21.81 0.46 -3.75
CA PRO A 185 -22.95 0.97 -4.51
C PRO A 185 -22.96 0.37 -5.93
N VAL A 186 -24.15 -0.04 -6.41
CA VAL A 186 -24.33 -0.56 -7.78
C VAL A 186 -25.01 0.47 -8.66
N ASN A 187 -26.01 1.14 -8.11
CA ASN A 187 -26.75 2.21 -8.76
C ASN A 187 -27.39 3.11 -7.69
N GLY A 188 -28.21 4.06 -8.12
CA GLY A 188 -28.81 5.07 -7.25
C GLY A 188 -29.82 4.58 -6.20
N SER A 189 -30.00 3.27 -6.02
CA SER A 189 -30.85 2.68 -4.96
C SER A 189 -30.45 1.25 -4.55
N GLU A 190 -29.32 0.73 -5.03
CA GLU A 190 -28.92 -0.66 -4.78
C GLU A 190 -27.43 -0.75 -4.48
N ALA A 191 -27.06 -1.75 -3.68
CA ALA A 191 -25.67 -2.08 -3.40
C ALA A 191 -25.42 -3.57 -3.43
N ALA A 192 -24.20 -3.94 -3.82
CA ALA A 192 -23.74 -5.30 -3.85
C ALA A 192 -22.94 -5.61 -2.59
N LEU A 193 -23.27 -6.72 -1.96
CA LEU A 193 -22.48 -7.35 -0.92
C LEU A 193 -21.69 -8.50 -1.53
N ARG A 194 -20.43 -8.64 -1.13
CA ARG A 194 -19.54 -9.73 -1.54
C ARG A 194 -18.79 -10.28 -0.34
N TRP A 195 -18.63 -11.59 -0.28
CA TRP A 195 -17.82 -12.27 0.74
C TRP A 195 -17.40 -13.66 0.28
N THR A 196 -16.38 -14.24 0.92
CA THR A 196 -16.00 -15.63 0.70
C THR A 196 -16.98 -16.57 1.42
N PRO A 197 -17.63 -17.52 0.70
CA PRO A 197 -18.54 -18.47 1.31
C PRO A 197 -17.85 -19.34 2.35
N VAL A 198 -18.45 -19.41 3.54
CA VAL A 198 -18.00 -20.29 4.63
C VAL A 198 -18.37 -21.75 4.32
N PRO A 199 -17.42 -22.70 4.32
CA PRO A 199 -17.70 -24.12 4.10
C PRO A 199 -18.71 -24.67 5.12
N GLY A 200 -19.71 -25.41 4.64
CA GLY A 200 -20.75 -26.00 5.49
C GLY A 200 -21.82 -25.01 5.97
N ALA A 201 -21.82 -23.76 5.48
CA ALA A 201 -22.89 -22.81 5.77
C ALA A 201 -24.23 -23.27 5.17
N GLU A 202 -25.23 -23.40 6.02
CA GLU A 202 -26.62 -23.74 5.66
C GLU A 202 -27.37 -22.51 5.15
N LYS A 203 -27.06 -21.34 5.72
CA LYS A 203 -27.58 -20.03 5.34
C LYS A 203 -26.68 -18.90 5.84
N TYR A 204 -26.95 -17.68 5.38
CA TYR A 204 -26.33 -16.45 5.85
C TYR A 204 -27.40 -15.51 6.40
N ILE A 205 -27.12 -14.87 7.52
CA ILE A 205 -27.97 -13.84 8.12
C ILE A 205 -27.35 -12.49 7.78
N VAL A 206 -28.01 -11.73 6.91
CA VAL A 206 -27.64 -10.35 6.57
C VAL A 206 -28.46 -9.40 7.40
N ARG A 207 -27.82 -8.44 8.06
CA ARG A 207 -28.51 -7.34 8.76
C ARG A 207 -28.02 -6.01 8.23
N TYR A 208 -28.94 -5.08 8.05
CA TYR A 208 -28.61 -3.73 7.63
C TYR A 208 -29.58 -2.68 8.17
N GLY A 209 -29.10 -1.45 8.32
CA GLY A 209 -29.89 -0.33 8.83
C GLY A 209 -29.13 1.01 8.86
N PRO A 210 -29.80 2.11 9.22
CA PRO A 210 -29.24 3.47 9.15
C PRO A 210 -28.27 3.81 10.28
N GLU A 211 -28.15 2.93 11.28
CA GLU A 211 -27.39 3.20 12.49
C GLU A 211 -26.66 1.94 12.98
N LEU A 212 -25.40 2.13 13.37
CA LEU A 212 -24.61 1.09 14.00
C LEU A 212 -25.36 0.51 15.21
N ARG A 213 -25.44 -0.82 15.30
CA ARG A 213 -26.19 -1.58 16.33
C ARG A 213 -27.71 -1.49 16.26
N ASN A 214 -28.27 -0.71 15.34
CA ASN A 214 -29.71 -0.57 15.13
C ASN A 214 -30.06 -0.95 13.69
N TYR A 215 -29.92 -2.26 13.42
CA TYR A 215 -30.20 -2.84 12.11
C TYR A 215 -31.71 -3.10 11.98
N THR A 216 -32.36 -2.31 11.13
CA THR A 216 -33.81 -2.34 10.95
C THR A 216 -34.28 -3.48 10.04
N ASN A 217 -33.37 -4.07 9.26
CA ASN A 217 -33.65 -5.17 8.35
C ASN A 217 -32.81 -6.41 8.71
N THR A 218 -33.40 -7.58 8.57
CA THR A 218 -32.72 -8.88 8.69
C THR A 218 -33.24 -9.80 7.60
N ILE A 219 -32.34 -10.40 6.84
CA ILE A 219 -32.63 -11.32 5.73
C ILE A 219 -31.83 -12.60 5.95
N GLU A 220 -32.47 -13.74 5.69
CA GLU A 220 -31.80 -15.03 5.61
C GLU A 220 -31.61 -15.41 4.13
N LEU A 221 -30.39 -15.73 3.75
CA LEU A 221 -30.01 -16.12 2.40
C LEU A 221 -29.52 -17.57 2.42
N LEU A 222 -30.07 -18.40 1.55
CA LEU A 222 -29.51 -19.71 1.26
C LEU A 222 -28.26 -19.56 0.38
N PRO A 223 -27.29 -20.49 0.42
CA PRO A 223 -26.13 -20.44 -0.47
C PRO A 223 -26.49 -20.34 -1.96
N GLY A 224 -27.66 -20.87 -2.37
CA GLY A 224 -28.18 -20.76 -3.73
C GLY A 224 -28.73 -19.38 -4.12
N ASP A 225 -28.99 -18.49 -3.15
CA ASP A 225 -29.45 -17.12 -3.41
C ASP A 225 -28.30 -16.17 -3.79
N ILE A 226 -27.05 -16.61 -3.61
CA ILE A 226 -25.85 -15.85 -3.91
C ILE A 226 -25.54 -15.96 -5.42
N GLN A 227 -25.42 -14.82 -6.09
CA GLN A 227 -25.11 -14.71 -7.51
C GLN A 227 -23.66 -15.09 -7.81
N PRO A 228 -23.31 -15.42 -9.08
CA PRO A 228 -21.93 -15.65 -9.50
C PRO A 228 -20.99 -14.53 -9.04
N GLY A 229 -19.81 -14.91 -8.54
CA GLY A 229 -18.86 -13.98 -7.91
C GLY A 229 -19.15 -13.70 -6.43
N ASN A 230 -19.89 -14.60 -5.76
CA ASN A 230 -20.25 -14.53 -4.35
C ASN A 230 -20.95 -13.22 -3.96
N ARG A 231 -21.94 -12.83 -4.78
CA ARG A 231 -22.55 -11.51 -4.74
C ARG A 231 -24.03 -11.56 -4.38
N TRP A 232 -24.50 -10.63 -3.56
CA TRP A 232 -25.93 -10.42 -3.30
C TRP A 232 -26.27 -8.93 -3.33
N ILE A 233 -27.51 -8.58 -3.73
CA ILE A 233 -27.94 -7.18 -3.89
C ILE A 233 -28.89 -6.78 -2.76
N ILE A 234 -28.55 -5.69 -2.05
CA ILE A 234 -29.51 -5.00 -1.20
C ILE A 234 -30.33 -4.04 -2.08
N PRO A 235 -31.66 -4.22 -2.17
CA PRO A 235 -32.52 -3.33 -2.92
C PRO A 235 -33.00 -2.14 -2.06
N ASN A 236 -33.51 -1.10 -2.73
CA ASN A 236 -34.26 0.00 -2.13
C ASN A 236 -33.51 0.76 -1.03
N LEU A 237 -32.21 0.96 -1.20
CA LEU A 237 -31.42 1.77 -0.30
C LEU A 237 -31.70 3.25 -0.49
N PRO A 238 -31.84 4.01 0.61
CA PRO A 238 -32.02 5.46 0.54
C PRO A 238 -30.74 6.15 0.06
N ARG A 239 -30.93 7.23 -0.70
CA ARG A 239 -29.84 8.15 -1.06
C ARG A 239 -29.45 9.03 0.12
N GLU A 240 -28.20 9.47 0.15
CA GLU A 240 -27.67 10.40 1.15
C GLU A 240 -27.93 9.94 2.60
N GLN A 241 -27.84 8.62 2.81
CA GLN A 241 -27.92 8.01 4.12
C GLN A 241 -26.90 6.87 4.21
N ILE A 242 -26.09 6.91 5.26
CA ILE A 242 -25.17 5.83 5.58
C ILE A 242 -25.97 4.61 6.00
N THR A 243 -25.68 3.47 5.39
CA THR A 243 -26.23 2.16 5.73
C THR A 243 -25.13 1.28 6.28
N HIS A 244 -25.34 0.78 7.50
CA HIS A 244 -24.50 -0.21 8.15
C HIS A 244 -24.95 -1.61 7.77
N VAL A 245 -24.02 -2.51 7.47
CA VAL A 245 -24.28 -3.88 7.01
C VAL A 245 -23.34 -4.86 7.68
N LEU A 246 -23.87 -6.01 8.08
CA LEU A 246 -23.08 -7.15 8.57
C LEU A 246 -23.71 -8.48 8.19
N VAL A 247 -22.88 -9.52 8.08
CA VAL A 247 -23.30 -10.86 7.67
C VAL A 247 -22.73 -11.90 8.63
N ALA A 248 -23.54 -12.88 9.04
CA ALA A 248 -23.09 -14.06 9.78
C ALA A 248 -23.43 -15.34 9.02
N PRO A 249 -22.54 -16.33 8.97
CA PRO A 249 -22.88 -17.67 8.51
C PRO A 249 -23.69 -18.42 9.58
N VAL A 250 -24.50 -19.38 9.15
CA VAL A 250 -25.11 -20.39 10.04
C VAL A 250 -24.56 -21.75 9.63
N VAL A 251 -23.86 -22.42 10.54
CA VAL A 251 -23.20 -23.71 10.31
C VAL A 251 -23.68 -24.68 11.38
N ASN A 252 -24.15 -25.87 10.99
CA ASN A 252 -24.71 -26.87 11.92
C ASN A 252 -25.82 -26.30 12.82
N GLY A 253 -26.71 -25.48 12.26
CA GLY A 253 -27.77 -24.76 12.99
C GLY A 253 -27.30 -23.67 13.97
N GLN A 254 -25.98 -23.40 14.06
CA GLN A 254 -25.40 -22.40 14.96
C GLN A 254 -25.01 -21.13 14.20
N THR A 255 -25.48 -19.97 14.66
CA THR A 255 -25.07 -18.68 14.11
C THR A 255 -23.61 -18.40 14.47
N GLY A 256 -22.79 -18.20 13.45
CA GLY A 256 -21.42 -17.76 13.57
C GLY A 256 -21.29 -16.34 14.11
N ASN A 257 -20.05 -15.86 14.26
CA ASN A 257 -19.82 -14.45 14.52
C ASN A 257 -20.14 -13.62 13.28
N TYR A 258 -20.72 -12.44 13.51
CA TYR A 258 -20.95 -11.48 12.45
C TYR A 258 -19.61 -10.94 11.92
N SER A 259 -19.59 -10.62 10.64
CA SER A 259 -18.50 -9.90 9.99
C SER A 259 -18.21 -8.57 10.69
N ALA A 260 -17.09 -7.96 10.30
CA ALA A 260 -16.89 -6.53 10.37
C ALA A 260 -18.13 -5.78 9.85
N ASP A 261 -18.54 -4.71 10.55
CA ASP A 261 -19.57 -3.79 10.07
C ASP A 261 -19.02 -3.01 8.87
N GLN A 262 -19.78 -3.02 7.78
CA GLN A 262 -19.49 -2.26 6.57
C GLN A 262 -20.49 -1.12 6.44
N CYS A 263 -19.97 0.08 6.26
CA CYS A 263 -20.69 1.30 5.96
C CYS A 263 -20.76 1.47 4.44
N LEU A 264 -21.95 1.86 3.98
CA LEU A 264 -22.24 2.13 2.58
C LEU A 264 -22.97 3.48 2.48
N LEU A 265 -22.65 4.25 1.45
CA LEU A 265 -23.39 5.46 1.09
C LEU A 265 -23.79 5.43 -0.38
N ILE A 266 -25.09 5.56 -0.66
CA ILE A 266 -25.58 5.85 -2.00
C ILE A 266 -25.63 7.37 -2.15
N THR A 267 -24.73 7.94 -2.96
CA THR A 267 -24.63 9.38 -3.19
C THR A 267 -24.36 9.69 -4.65
N ASP A 268 -24.75 10.90 -5.08
CA ASP A 268 -24.34 11.45 -6.38
C ASP A 268 -22.98 12.18 -6.29
N ALA A 269 -22.37 12.25 -5.10
CA ALA A 269 -21.03 12.79 -4.92
C ALA A 269 -19.99 11.89 -5.60
N SER A 270 -18.99 12.53 -6.20
CA SER A 270 -17.88 11.86 -6.87
C SER A 270 -16.69 11.75 -5.93
N VAL A 271 -16.01 10.61 -6.00
CA VAL A 271 -14.64 10.45 -5.46
C VAL A 271 -13.67 11.26 -6.32
N PHE A 272 -12.58 11.71 -5.72
CA PHE A 272 -11.61 12.52 -6.46
C PHE A 272 -10.86 11.68 -7.50
N PRO A 273 -10.46 12.26 -8.65
CA PRO A 273 -9.73 11.53 -9.66
C PRO A 273 -8.44 10.92 -9.11
N GLN A 274 -8.13 9.69 -9.51
CA GLN A 274 -6.88 9.02 -9.14
C GLN A 274 -5.66 9.90 -9.50
N GLY A 275 -4.67 9.94 -8.60
CA GLY A 275 -3.52 10.83 -8.71
C GLY A 275 -3.70 12.19 -8.00
N THR A 276 -4.91 12.48 -7.50
CA THR A 276 -5.12 13.52 -6.48
C THR A 276 -4.23 13.22 -5.28
N ARG A 277 -3.47 14.21 -4.82
CA ARG A 277 -2.64 14.06 -3.62
C ARG A 277 -3.41 14.57 -2.43
N PHE A 278 -3.51 13.72 -1.42
CA PHE A 278 -4.15 14.04 -0.16
C PHE A 278 -3.10 14.21 0.92
N GLY A 279 -3.32 15.20 1.77
CA GLY A 279 -2.54 15.32 2.98
C GLY A 279 -3.27 16.14 4.03
N VAL A 280 -2.70 16.05 5.23
CA VAL A 280 -3.21 16.76 6.40
C VAL A 280 -2.06 17.49 7.06
N ASP A 281 -2.25 18.79 7.22
CA ASP A 281 -1.37 19.65 8.02
C ASP A 281 -2.00 19.88 9.40
N TYR A 282 -1.18 19.83 10.45
CA TYR A 282 -1.56 20.21 11.81
C TYR A 282 -0.57 21.20 12.44
N PRO A 283 -1.01 21.99 13.45
CA PRO A 283 -0.26 23.16 13.96
C PRO A 283 1.15 22.88 14.48
N ASP A 284 1.45 21.65 14.91
CA ASP A 284 2.75 21.24 15.44
C ASP A 284 3.79 20.90 14.36
N GLY A 285 3.50 21.22 13.09
CA GLY A 285 4.46 21.18 11.98
C GLY A 285 4.72 19.80 11.37
N GLY A 286 3.87 18.82 11.67
CA GLY A 286 3.91 17.53 10.99
C GLY A 286 2.94 17.47 9.81
N ASN A 287 3.38 16.81 8.75
CA ASN A 287 2.56 16.49 7.59
C ASN A 287 2.43 14.97 7.55
N SER A 288 1.22 14.47 7.39
CA SER A 288 0.98 13.05 7.13
C SER A 288 0.17 12.89 5.86
N PHE A 289 0.52 11.89 5.05
CA PHE A 289 -0.19 11.58 3.82
C PHE A 289 -1.46 10.80 4.16
N ALA A 290 -2.60 11.38 3.82
CA ALA A 290 -3.90 10.78 4.08
C ALA A 290 -4.31 9.88 2.92
N GLY A 291 -3.73 8.68 2.87
CA GLY A 291 -3.96 7.72 1.78
C GLY A 291 -5.42 7.29 1.62
N SER A 292 -6.24 7.45 2.66
CA SER A 292 -7.65 7.01 2.69
C SER A 292 -8.66 8.16 2.65
N ILE A 293 -8.24 9.42 2.56
CA ILE A 293 -9.18 10.53 2.36
C ILE A 293 -9.36 10.72 0.87
N GLY A 294 -10.60 10.75 0.40
CA GLY A 294 -11.00 11.04 -0.97
C GLY A 294 -11.07 9.82 -1.90
N ASP A 295 -10.94 8.61 -1.37
CA ASP A 295 -10.95 7.35 -2.13
C ASP A 295 -12.37 6.72 -2.23
N GLY A 296 -13.32 7.23 -1.47
CA GLY A 296 -14.71 6.76 -1.40
C GLY A 296 -14.93 5.67 -0.35
N ASP A 297 -13.89 5.22 0.36
CA ASP A 297 -14.01 4.19 1.38
C ASP A 297 -14.38 4.80 2.74
N ILE A 298 -15.68 4.87 2.98
CA ILE A 298 -16.25 5.41 4.22
C ILE A 298 -16.09 4.46 5.44
N ASN A 299 -15.39 3.33 5.30
CA ASN A 299 -15.08 2.42 6.39
C ASN A 299 -13.75 2.74 7.06
N GLN A 300 -12.92 3.57 6.43
CA GLN A 300 -11.66 4.00 6.98
C GLN A 300 -11.83 5.37 7.61
N THR A 301 -11.43 5.48 8.87
CA THR A 301 -11.29 6.79 9.51
C THR A 301 -9.89 7.31 9.26
N TRP A 302 -9.81 8.61 9.06
CA TRP A 302 -8.55 9.32 9.14
C TRP A 302 -8.64 10.38 10.23
N GLY A 303 -8.04 10.02 11.35
CA GLY A 303 -7.83 10.86 12.51
C GLY A 303 -6.45 10.53 13.04
N SER A 304 -5.63 11.54 13.29
CA SER A 304 -4.27 11.31 13.75
C SER A 304 -4.33 10.57 15.10
N ALA A 305 -3.87 9.32 15.11
CA ALA A 305 -3.81 8.40 16.26
C ALA A 305 -3.36 9.05 17.58
N THR A 306 -2.49 10.04 17.47
CA THR A 306 -1.80 10.71 18.57
C THR A 306 -2.39 12.07 18.92
N TYR A 307 -3.35 12.59 18.15
CA TYR A 307 -3.78 14.00 18.28
C TYR A 307 -5.28 14.27 18.13
N TYR A 308 -6.13 13.46 18.76
CA TYR A 308 -7.55 13.80 19.07
C TYR A 308 -7.72 15.10 19.91
N LYS A 309 -6.63 15.81 20.20
CA LYS A 309 -6.60 17.17 20.78
C LYS A 309 -6.44 18.27 19.72
N GLN A 310 -6.23 17.95 18.44
CA GLN A 310 -6.06 18.99 17.42
C GLN A 310 -7.39 19.68 17.17
N LYS A 311 -7.48 20.88 17.73
CA LYS A 311 -8.58 21.80 17.54
C LYS A 311 -8.65 22.33 16.12
N ARG A 312 -7.61 22.13 15.32
CA ARG A 312 -7.54 22.56 13.93
C ARG A 312 -6.79 21.53 13.08
N LEU A 313 -7.45 21.05 12.04
CA LEU A 313 -6.84 20.21 11.00
C LEU A 313 -7.05 20.86 9.64
N THR A 314 -6.04 20.76 8.77
CA THR A 314 -6.11 21.30 7.41
C THR A 314 -5.91 20.17 6.42
N TYR A 315 -7.00 19.77 5.76
CA TYR A 315 -6.98 18.78 4.69
C TYR A 315 -6.70 19.49 3.36
N PHE A 316 -5.77 19.00 2.57
CA PHE A 316 -5.53 19.49 1.22
C PHE A 316 -5.65 18.37 0.19
N MET A 317 -6.20 18.74 -0.97
CA MET A 317 -6.42 17.88 -2.13
C MET A 317 -5.79 18.58 -3.32
N ASP A 318 -4.68 18.05 -3.81
CA ASP A 318 -3.96 18.58 -4.98
C ASP A 318 -4.34 17.79 -6.21
N PHE A 319 -5.01 18.44 -7.16
CA PHE A 319 -5.45 17.76 -8.35
C PHE A 319 -4.35 17.78 -9.41
N PRO A 320 -4.12 16.66 -10.12
CA PRO A 320 -3.21 16.65 -11.25
C PRO A 320 -3.70 17.57 -12.39
N ILE A 321 -5.02 17.77 -12.47
CA ILE A 321 -5.70 18.60 -13.46
C ILE A 321 -6.81 19.39 -12.76
N PRO A 322 -7.04 20.68 -13.11
CA PRO A 322 -8.00 21.51 -12.41
C PRO A 322 -9.44 20.94 -12.45
N LEU A 323 -10.00 20.71 -11.26
CA LEU A 323 -11.28 20.05 -11.05
C LEU A 323 -12.40 21.07 -10.85
N TYR A 324 -13.53 20.91 -11.55
CA TYR A 324 -14.72 21.71 -11.29
C TYR A 324 -15.44 21.18 -10.05
N VAL A 325 -15.60 22.04 -9.04
CA VAL A 325 -16.21 21.73 -7.74
C VAL A 325 -17.29 22.77 -7.43
N SER A 326 -18.50 22.32 -7.10
CA SER A 326 -19.62 23.16 -6.65
C SER A 326 -19.93 23.02 -5.17
N SER A 327 -19.66 21.85 -4.59
CA SER A 327 -19.87 21.57 -3.18
C SER A 327 -19.07 20.35 -2.75
N LEU A 328 -18.93 20.18 -1.44
CA LEU A 328 -18.26 19.04 -0.82
C LEU A 328 -19.24 18.24 0.02
N GLN A 329 -19.17 16.92 -0.08
CA GLN A 329 -19.82 15.99 0.82
C GLN A 329 -18.80 15.55 1.88
N LEU A 330 -19.05 15.90 3.14
CA LEU A 330 -18.15 15.58 4.24
C LEU A 330 -18.75 14.45 5.07
N ILE A 331 -17.90 13.52 5.49
CA ILE A 331 -18.24 12.46 6.43
C ILE A 331 -17.30 12.55 7.61
N ALA A 332 -17.84 12.92 8.77
CA ALA A 332 -17.06 13.17 9.98
C ALA A 332 -17.16 12.00 10.96
N ALA A 333 -16.15 11.84 11.82
CA ALA A 333 -16.28 11.04 13.03
C ALA A 333 -16.62 11.97 14.21
N VAL A 334 -17.55 11.54 15.07
CA VAL A 334 -18.06 12.38 16.17
C VAL A 334 -17.94 11.64 17.50
N PRO A 335 -16.72 11.50 18.06
CA PRO A 335 -16.49 10.76 19.31
C PRO A 335 -17.08 11.46 20.55
N ARG A 336 -17.42 12.75 20.42
CA ARG A 336 -17.93 13.64 21.48
C ARG A 336 -18.88 14.66 20.88
N ASP A 337 -19.81 15.16 21.69
CA ASP A 337 -20.62 16.32 21.31
C ASP A 337 -19.67 17.49 21.04
N THR A 338 -19.77 18.10 19.87
CA THR A 338 -18.85 19.19 19.51
C THR A 338 -19.43 20.08 18.42
N ARG A 339 -18.90 21.29 18.30
CA ARG A 339 -19.17 22.19 17.19
C ARG A 339 -17.93 22.26 16.30
N VAL A 340 -18.09 21.93 15.02
CA VAL A 340 -17.02 22.00 14.03
C VAL A 340 -17.32 23.08 13.00
N ASN A 341 -16.34 23.97 12.77
CA ASN A 341 -16.36 24.97 11.73
C ASN A 341 -15.47 24.52 10.59
N TYR A 342 -16.05 24.32 9.40
CA TYR A 342 -15.31 24.03 8.19
C TYR A 342 -15.17 25.27 7.34
N THR A 343 -13.94 25.63 6.97
CA THR A 343 -13.65 26.70 6.01
C THR A 343 -12.94 26.12 4.81
N VAL A 344 -13.48 26.36 3.62
CA VAL A 344 -12.95 25.82 2.36
C VAL A 344 -12.26 26.90 1.56
N TYR A 345 -11.05 26.59 1.09
CA TYR A 345 -10.26 27.43 0.20
C TYR A 345 -10.04 26.72 -1.12
N GLY A 346 -10.21 27.46 -2.21
CA GLY A 346 -9.85 27.01 -3.56
C GLY A 346 -8.60 27.73 -4.02
N TRP A 347 -7.70 26.97 -4.63
CA TRP A 347 -6.48 27.47 -5.23
C TRP A 347 -6.63 27.51 -6.75
N LYS A 348 -6.19 28.62 -7.33
CA LYS A 348 -6.11 28.81 -8.78
C LYS A 348 -4.84 29.54 -9.12
N GLU A 349 -4.02 28.99 -10.00
CA GLU A 349 -2.78 29.62 -10.46
C GLU A 349 -1.89 30.03 -9.27
N GLY A 350 -1.84 29.18 -8.24
CA GLY A 350 -1.12 29.43 -6.99
C GLY A 350 -1.78 30.42 -6.02
N GLN A 351 -2.92 31.02 -6.36
CA GLN A 351 -3.66 31.94 -5.49
C GLN A 351 -4.74 31.24 -4.68
N ARG A 352 -4.66 31.36 -3.35
CA ARG A 352 -5.63 30.82 -2.39
C ARG A 352 -6.76 31.81 -2.14
N ASN A 353 -8.01 31.39 -2.32
CA ASN A 353 -9.20 32.17 -2.00
C ASN A 353 -10.17 31.37 -1.14
N ARG A 354 -10.85 32.00 -0.17
CA ARG A 354 -11.95 31.35 0.57
C ARG A 354 -13.15 31.20 -0.38
N ILE A 355 -13.69 30.00 -0.47
CA ILE A 355 -14.77 29.67 -1.42
C ILE A 355 -16.02 29.09 -0.73
N GLY A 356 -15.94 28.66 0.52
CA GLY A 356 -17.08 28.18 1.29
C GLY A 356 -16.78 28.13 2.79
N GLN A 357 -17.82 28.11 3.61
CA GLN A 357 -17.71 27.96 5.05
C GLN A 357 -19.04 27.46 5.62
N GLN A 358 -19.00 26.50 6.54
CA GLN A 358 -20.18 25.98 7.23
C GLN A 358 -19.82 25.47 8.62
N SER A 359 -20.75 25.61 9.57
CA SER A 359 -20.62 25.15 10.94
C SER A 359 -21.65 24.07 11.22
N TYR A 360 -21.25 23.03 11.96
CA TYR A 360 -22.11 21.93 12.34
C TYR A 360 -22.08 21.72 13.85
N ASP A 361 -23.25 21.56 14.45
CA ASP A 361 -23.42 21.04 15.80
C ASP A 361 -23.57 19.52 15.72
N LEU A 362 -22.53 18.80 16.13
CA LEU A 362 -22.45 17.36 15.99
C LEU A 362 -22.64 16.71 17.35
N THR A 363 -23.67 15.87 17.45
CA THR A 363 -23.88 15.01 18.62
C THR A 363 -23.04 13.76 18.49
N LYS A 364 -22.44 13.33 19.61
CA LYS A 364 -21.66 12.12 19.73
C LYS A 364 -22.41 10.95 19.10
N LYS A 365 -21.80 10.35 18.08
CA LYS A 365 -22.35 9.20 17.37
C LYS A 365 -21.21 8.23 17.02
N PRO A 366 -21.35 6.93 17.30
CA PRO A 366 -20.35 5.95 16.86
C PRO A 366 -20.43 5.78 15.34
N GLY A 367 -19.28 5.65 14.69
CA GLY A 367 -19.19 5.45 13.25
C GLY A 367 -19.21 6.76 12.43
N PRO A 368 -19.29 6.65 11.10
CA PRO A 368 -19.33 7.79 10.20
C PRO A 368 -20.64 8.58 10.30
N VAL A 369 -20.54 9.90 10.20
CA VAL A 369 -21.67 10.82 10.19
C VAL A 369 -21.64 11.64 8.91
N LEU A 370 -22.66 11.43 8.06
CA LEU A 370 -22.86 12.24 6.87
C LEU A 370 -23.28 13.65 7.27
N LEU A 371 -22.51 14.65 6.87
CA LEU A 371 -22.85 16.06 7.11
C LEU A 371 -23.75 16.57 6.00
N GLU A 372 -24.52 17.64 6.27
CA GLU A 372 -25.17 18.36 5.18
C GLU A 372 -24.11 18.86 4.19
N THR A 373 -24.47 18.92 2.91
CA THR A 373 -23.54 19.30 1.85
C THR A 373 -22.99 20.72 2.07
N LEU A 374 -21.66 20.86 2.02
CA LEU A 374 -20.99 22.16 2.16
C LEU A 374 -20.86 22.82 0.79
N PHE A 375 -21.65 23.86 0.55
CA PHE A 375 -21.61 24.61 -0.71
C PHE A 375 -20.36 25.51 -0.81
N VAL A 376 -19.71 25.47 -1.97
CA VAL A 376 -18.60 26.36 -2.31
C VAL A 376 -18.94 27.21 -3.53
N ARG A 377 -18.19 28.27 -3.77
CA ARG A 377 -18.26 29.02 -5.03
C ARG A 377 -17.94 28.06 -6.19
N PRO A 378 -18.86 27.80 -7.13
CA PRO A 378 -18.62 26.79 -8.17
C PRO A 378 -17.56 27.26 -9.17
N ASP A 379 -16.49 26.49 -9.32
CA ASP A 379 -15.41 26.82 -10.24
C ASP A 379 -14.41 25.67 -10.43
N ARG A 380 -13.45 25.84 -11.35
CA ARG A 380 -12.28 24.96 -11.51
C ARG A 380 -11.14 25.36 -10.59
N TYR A 381 -10.64 24.41 -9.80
CA TYR A 381 -9.58 24.62 -8.83
C TYR A 381 -8.43 23.65 -9.08
N ASP A 382 -7.19 24.11 -8.83
CA ASP A 382 -5.98 23.26 -8.88
C ASP A 382 -5.82 22.47 -7.56
N ARG A 383 -6.27 23.07 -6.46
CA ARG A 383 -6.25 22.49 -5.12
C ARG A 383 -7.47 22.96 -4.34
N ILE A 384 -8.01 22.07 -3.52
CA ILE A 384 -8.97 22.40 -2.46
C ILE A 384 -8.28 22.23 -1.11
N THR A 385 -8.57 23.14 -0.18
CA THR A 385 -8.13 23.04 1.21
C THR A 385 -9.33 23.17 2.12
N VAL A 386 -9.58 22.18 2.98
CA VAL A 386 -10.64 22.19 3.99
C VAL A 386 -9.99 22.34 5.37
N VAL A 387 -10.27 23.45 6.04
CA VAL A 387 -9.82 23.71 7.41
C VAL A 387 -10.97 23.36 8.35
N ALA A 388 -10.77 22.36 9.20
CA ALA A 388 -11.72 21.94 10.23
C ALA A 388 -11.28 22.47 11.59
N GLU A 389 -12.12 23.26 12.26
CA GLU A 389 -11.84 23.85 13.57
C GLU A 389 -12.90 23.44 14.60
N SER A 390 -12.47 22.90 15.74
CA SER A 390 -13.31 22.37 16.81
C SER A 390 -12.69 22.62 18.17
N ILE A 391 -13.50 22.70 19.23
CA ILE A 391 -13.01 22.82 20.60
C ILE A 391 -12.55 21.47 21.20
N ASP A 392 -13.08 20.35 20.71
CA ASP A 392 -12.90 19.01 21.32
C ASP A 392 -12.08 18.05 20.45
N GLY A 393 -11.66 18.48 19.26
CA GLY A 393 -10.93 17.67 18.26
C GLY A 393 -11.73 17.51 16.96
N ASN A 394 -11.03 17.11 15.89
CA ASN A 394 -11.63 16.89 14.57
C ASN A 394 -11.14 15.55 14.01
N GLU A 395 -12.04 14.81 13.35
CA GLU A 395 -11.76 13.55 12.68
C GLU A 395 -12.64 13.43 11.43
N MET A 396 -12.09 12.91 10.34
CA MET A 396 -12.78 12.77 9.06
C MET A 396 -12.72 11.31 8.60
N TYR A 397 -13.83 10.79 8.08
CA TYR A 397 -13.83 9.56 7.30
C TYR A 397 -13.51 9.89 5.85
N GLU A 398 -14.30 10.79 5.26
CA GLU A 398 -14.29 10.96 3.82
C GLU A 398 -14.65 12.40 3.41
N ILE A 399 -14.05 12.84 2.30
CA ILE A 399 -14.40 14.05 1.57
C ILE A 399 -14.67 13.64 0.12
N MET A 400 -15.89 13.86 -0.35
CA MET A 400 -16.24 13.75 -1.76
C MET A 400 -16.67 15.11 -2.29
N PHE A 401 -16.81 15.23 -3.60
CA PHE A 401 -17.19 16.49 -4.22
C PHE A 401 -18.37 16.32 -5.17
N TYR A 402 -19.12 17.40 -5.37
CA TYR A 402 -20.09 17.50 -6.45
C TYR A 402 -19.57 18.47 -7.52
N ALA A 403 -19.81 18.11 -8.77
CA ALA A 403 -19.51 18.94 -9.94
C ALA A 403 -20.73 19.74 -10.45
N GLY A 404 -21.87 19.66 -9.75
CA GLY A 404 -23.13 20.28 -10.18
C GLY A 404 -23.61 19.70 -11.51
N SER A 405 -23.78 20.54 -12.53
CA SER A 405 -24.19 20.11 -13.88
C SER A 405 -23.02 19.74 -14.80
N VAL A 406 -21.78 19.87 -14.32
CA VAL A 406 -20.58 19.51 -15.09
C VAL A 406 -20.37 18.00 -14.98
N SER A 407 -20.59 17.27 -16.07
CA SER A 407 -20.35 15.82 -16.13
C SER A 407 -18.85 15.49 -16.15
N SER A 408 -18.51 14.21 -15.95
CA SER A 408 -17.20 13.60 -16.24
C SER A 408 -17.22 12.88 -17.59
N VAL A 409 -16.05 12.37 -18.01
CA VAL A 409 -15.93 11.37 -19.08
C VAL A 409 -15.81 9.99 -18.42
N ASP A 410 -16.67 9.03 -18.81
CA ASP A 410 -16.70 7.71 -18.17
C ASP A 410 -16.15 6.60 -19.09
N GLY A 411 -15.95 5.41 -18.53
CA GLY A 411 -15.58 4.21 -19.29
C GLY A 411 -14.18 4.26 -19.90
N MET A 412 -13.27 5.00 -19.26
CA MET A 412 -11.89 5.12 -19.68
C MET A 412 -11.19 3.76 -19.66
N GLN A 413 -10.54 3.41 -20.77
CA GLN A 413 -9.70 2.21 -20.88
C GLN A 413 -8.43 2.59 -21.64
N ALA A 414 -7.29 2.12 -21.15
CA ALA A 414 -6.02 2.37 -21.81
C ALA A 414 -5.14 1.12 -21.74
N LYS A 415 -4.41 0.87 -22.83
CA LYS A 415 -3.46 -0.24 -22.96
C LYS A 415 -2.15 0.28 -23.54
N GLY A 416 -1.06 0.04 -22.84
CA GLY A 416 0.27 0.39 -23.32
C GLY A 416 0.76 -0.54 -24.44
N GLY A 417 1.65 -0.01 -25.26
CA GLY A 417 2.40 -0.70 -26.31
C GLY A 417 3.75 -0.02 -26.53
N ASN A 418 4.39 -0.30 -27.66
CA ASN A 418 5.72 0.23 -27.96
C ASN A 418 5.70 1.73 -28.25
N GLY A 419 6.19 2.52 -27.31
CA GLY A 419 6.26 3.98 -27.39
C GLY A 419 4.91 4.67 -27.52
N GLN A 420 3.82 3.96 -27.20
CA GLN A 420 2.46 4.43 -27.42
C GLN A 420 1.44 3.78 -26.48
N ALA A 421 0.27 4.38 -26.36
CA ALA A 421 -0.87 3.82 -25.67
C ALA A 421 -2.13 3.88 -26.54
N SER A 422 -2.89 2.79 -26.57
CA SER A 422 -4.24 2.75 -27.13
C SER A 422 -5.23 3.12 -26.05
N ILE A 423 -6.05 4.14 -26.29
CA ILE A 423 -6.95 4.73 -25.31
C ILE A 423 -8.37 4.80 -25.89
N GLN A 424 -9.38 4.44 -25.12
CA GLN A 424 -10.79 4.55 -25.49
C GLN A 424 -11.65 4.98 -24.30
N TRP A 425 -12.80 5.59 -24.56
CA TRP A 425 -13.72 6.07 -23.53
C TRP A 425 -15.16 6.13 -24.05
N ASN A 426 -16.12 6.28 -23.14
CA ASN A 426 -17.52 6.42 -23.52
C ASN A 426 -17.78 7.78 -24.19
N ARG A 427 -18.65 7.78 -25.19
CA ARG A 427 -19.02 8.99 -25.92
C ARG A 427 -19.76 9.97 -25.01
N VAL A 428 -19.23 11.20 -24.87
CA VAL A 428 -19.96 12.33 -24.31
C VAL A 428 -20.86 12.96 -25.39
N LYS A 429 -22.17 13.01 -25.13
CA LYS A 429 -23.15 13.54 -26.07
C LYS A 429 -22.91 15.04 -26.31
N GLY A 430 -22.73 15.42 -27.58
CA GLY A 430 -22.52 16.81 -27.98
C GLY A 430 -21.09 17.33 -27.76
N ALA A 431 -20.12 16.45 -27.51
CA ALA A 431 -18.71 16.84 -27.49
C ALA A 431 -18.26 17.37 -28.85
N ASP A 432 -17.63 18.55 -28.84
CA ASP A 432 -17.00 19.17 -30.00
C ASP A 432 -15.60 18.56 -30.25
N TYR A 433 -14.89 18.25 -29.15
CA TYR A 433 -13.59 17.59 -29.13
C TYR A 433 -13.30 17.04 -27.73
N TYR A 434 -12.23 16.26 -27.60
CA TYR A 434 -11.68 15.83 -26.32
C TYR A 434 -10.26 16.35 -26.14
N VAL A 435 -9.81 16.39 -24.89
CA VAL A 435 -8.44 16.70 -24.50
C VAL A 435 -7.92 15.52 -23.70
N ILE A 436 -6.84 14.91 -24.17
CA ILE A 436 -6.12 13.83 -23.49
C ILE A 436 -4.95 14.46 -22.75
N ASN A 437 -4.89 14.32 -21.44
CA ASN A 437 -3.74 14.73 -20.63
C ASN A 437 -2.97 13.50 -20.20
N TYR A 438 -1.66 13.55 -20.32
CA TYR A 438 -0.77 12.47 -19.87
C TYR A 438 0.40 13.03 -19.06
N GLN A 439 0.84 12.28 -18.06
CA GLN A 439 1.98 12.61 -17.23
C GLN A 439 2.70 11.33 -16.82
N SER A 440 4.02 11.30 -17.00
CA SER A 440 4.88 10.21 -16.50
C SER A 440 4.93 10.26 -14.97
N LEU A 441 4.89 9.09 -14.34
CA LEU A 441 4.99 8.97 -12.88
C LEU A 441 6.41 9.29 -12.36
N PHE A 442 7.43 9.16 -13.20
CA PHE A 442 8.84 9.20 -12.77
C PHE A 442 9.67 10.30 -13.46
N PHE A 443 9.20 10.78 -14.61
CA PHE A 443 9.90 11.74 -15.45
C PHE A 443 9.03 12.99 -15.64
N PRO A 444 9.64 14.16 -15.93
CA PRO A 444 8.90 15.40 -16.17
C PRO A 444 8.08 15.39 -17.48
N ASP A 445 8.04 14.25 -18.18
CA ASP A 445 7.27 14.07 -19.41
C ASP A 445 5.77 14.22 -19.10
N SER A 446 5.18 15.30 -19.59
CA SER A 446 3.74 15.53 -19.54
C SER A 446 3.28 16.24 -20.79
N GLY A 447 1.99 16.14 -21.10
CA GLY A 447 1.43 16.81 -22.25
C GLY A 447 -0.09 16.77 -22.29
N SER A 448 -0.63 17.58 -23.19
CA SER A 448 -2.05 17.70 -23.44
C SER A 448 -2.29 17.72 -24.94
N ILE A 449 -3.19 16.86 -25.43
CA ILE A 449 -3.48 16.70 -26.85
C ILE A 449 -4.97 16.85 -27.08
N LYS A 450 -5.33 17.80 -27.95
CA LYS A 450 -6.69 17.96 -28.46
C LYS A 450 -6.96 16.96 -29.57
N VAL A 451 -8.02 16.17 -29.43
CA VAL A 451 -8.43 15.14 -30.39
C VAL A 451 -9.89 15.34 -30.83
N PRO A 452 -10.27 14.96 -32.07
CA PRO A 452 -11.63 15.16 -32.57
C PRO A 452 -12.66 14.37 -31.77
N ALA A 453 -13.93 14.79 -31.83
CA ALA A 453 -15.04 14.13 -31.13
C ALA A 453 -15.28 12.66 -31.52
N SER A 454 -14.69 12.17 -32.62
CA SER A 454 -14.75 10.76 -33.04
C SER A 454 -13.71 9.86 -32.35
N ALA A 455 -12.72 10.44 -31.66
CA ALA A 455 -11.59 9.71 -31.08
C ALA A 455 -11.97 8.78 -29.90
N TYR A 456 -13.18 8.90 -29.35
CA TYR A 456 -13.65 8.08 -28.23
C TYR A 456 -13.64 6.57 -28.53
N THR A 457 -13.77 6.20 -29.80
CA THR A 457 -13.72 4.79 -30.25
C THR A 457 -12.33 4.16 -30.20
N GLY A 458 -11.29 4.96 -29.99
CA GLY A 458 -9.90 4.52 -29.97
C GLY A 458 -8.97 5.62 -30.48
N TYR A 459 -8.01 6.02 -29.65
CA TYR A 459 -6.95 6.95 -29.98
C TYR A 459 -5.59 6.36 -29.63
N ILE A 460 -4.60 6.51 -30.52
CA ILE A 460 -3.23 6.10 -30.26
C ILE A 460 -2.44 7.32 -29.81
N LEU A 461 -2.12 7.37 -28.52
CA LEU A 461 -1.20 8.33 -27.92
C LEU A 461 0.24 7.84 -28.17
N SER A 462 0.91 8.40 -29.16
CA SER A 462 2.28 8.05 -29.55
C SER A 462 3.34 8.97 -28.95
N GLY A 463 4.61 8.56 -28.96
CA GLY A 463 5.73 9.36 -28.48
C GLY A 463 5.93 9.27 -26.97
N LEU A 464 5.37 8.23 -26.35
CA LEU A 464 5.63 7.90 -24.95
C LEU A 464 6.96 7.14 -24.85
N ARG A 465 7.65 7.26 -23.72
CA ARG A 465 8.85 6.47 -23.46
C ARG A 465 8.46 5.09 -22.94
N ASN A 466 9.07 4.04 -23.47
CA ASN A 466 8.92 2.71 -22.89
C ASN A 466 9.60 2.65 -21.51
N GLY A 467 9.23 1.63 -20.74
CA GLY A 467 9.72 1.45 -19.37
C GLY A 467 9.03 2.33 -18.34
N GLN A 468 8.14 3.21 -18.79
CA GLN A 468 7.46 4.19 -17.94
C GLN A 468 6.01 3.83 -17.69
N LYS A 469 5.49 4.29 -16.56
CA LYS A 469 4.06 4.40 -16.33
C LYS A 469 3.61 5.84 -16.55
N TYR A 470 2.50 5.99 -17.27
CA TYR A 470 1.84 7.27 -17.46
C TYR A 470 0.47 7.25 -16.79
N ASN A 471 0.15 8.34 -16.11
CA ASN A 471 -1.21 8.71 -15.76
C ASN A 471 -1.85 9.36 -16.98
N VAL A 472 -3.01 8.87 -17.40
CA VAL A 472 -3.75 9.43 -18.53
C VAL A 472 -5.20 9.69 -18.17
N THR A 473 -5.70 10.87 -18.52
CA THR A 473 -7.10 11.28 -18.34
C THR A 473 -7.66 11.92 -19.59
N VAL A 474 -8.99 11.94 -19.71
CA VAL A 474 -9.68 12.57 -20.83
C VAL A 474 -10.75 13.53 -20.33
N SER A 475 -10.80 14.73 -20.90
CA SER A 475 -11.88 15.69 -20.71
C SER A 475 -12.58 15.96 -22.03
N ALA A 476 -13.90 16.13 -22.02
CA ALA A 476 -14.67 16.56 -23.19
C ALA A 476 -14.88 18.07 -23.17
N HIS A 477 -14.97 18.67 -24.35
CA HIS A 477 -15.49 20.03 -24.51
C HIS A 477 -16.84 19.99 -25.21
N VAL A 478 -17.87 20.50 -24.55
CA VAL A 478 -19.25 20.54 -25.03
C VAL A 478 -19.70 21.99 -25.08
N ARG A 479 -19.93 22.51 -26.29
CA ARG A 479 -20.36 23.91 -26.53
C ARG A 479 -19.45 24.93 -25.85
N GLY A 480 -18.14 24.69 -25.92
CA GLY A 480 -17.12 25.54 -25.30
C GLY A 480 -16.85 25.29 -23.81
N ASN A 481 -17.68 24.49 -23.12
CA ASN A 481 -17.46 24.16 -21.71
C ASN A 481 -16.72 22.83 -21.57
N MET A 482 -15.71 22.80 -20.71
CA MET A 482 -14.96 21.58 -20.40
C MET A 482 -15.72 20.75 -19.35
N THR A 483 -15.74 19.42 -19.49
CA THR A 483 -16.19 18.48 -18.46
C THR A 483 -15.14 18.30 -17.37
N ASN A 484 -15.46 17.65 -16.27
CA ASN A 484 -14.42 17.09 -15.41
C ASN A 484 -13.66 15.98 -16.15
N PRO A 485 -12.39 15.74 -15.78
CA PRO A 485 -11.61 14.65 -16.35
C PRO A 485 -12.26 13.30 -16.03
N SER A 486 -11.95 12.30 -16.84
CA SER A 486 -12.20 10.90 -16.51
C SER A 486 -11.41 10.46 -15.28
N ASP A 487 -11.71 9.26 -14.80
CA ASP A 487 -10.76 8.51 -13.98
C ASP A 487 -9.39 8.43 -14.67
N THR A 488 -8.33 8.39 -13.88
CA THR A 488 -6.97 8.25 -14.37
C THR A 488 -6.72 6.80 -14.76
N ALA A 489 -6.26 6.57 -15.97
CA ALA A 489 -5.70 5.28 -16.37
C ALA A 489 -4.18 5.29 -16.13
N VAL A 490 -3.69 4.37 -15.31
CA VAL A 490 -2.24 4.14 -15.15
C VAL A 490 -1.80 3.07 -16.15
N ILE A 491 -0.95 3.45 -17.09
CA ILE A 491 -0.51 2.58 -18.19
C ILE A 491 0.99 2.42 -18.23
N ALA A 492 1.45 1.17 -18.22
CA ALA A 492 2.84 0.82 -18.47
C ALA A 492 3.12 0.76 -19.98
N ILE A 493 4.13 1.48 -20.44
CA ILE A 493 4.56 1.53 -21.84
C ILE A 493 5.78 0.61 -21.98
N SER A 494 5.81 -0.25 -22.98
CA SER A 494 6.86 -1.26 -23.11
C SER A 494 7.20 -1.56 -24.56
N ALA A 495 8.50 -1.72 -24.82
CA ALA A 495 8.99 -2.22 -26.09
C ALA A 495 8.52 -3.68 -26.30
N PRO A 496 8.35 -4.12 -27.56
CA PRO A 496 7.82 -5.45 -27.87
C PRO A 496 8.83 -6.58 -27.59
N ALA A 497 10.03 -6.25 -27.11
CA ALA A 497 11.00 -7.20 -26.60
C ALA A 497 11.42 -6.78 -25.20
N SER A 498 10.75 -7.31 -24.17
CA SER A 498 11.32 -7.30 -22.83
C SER A 498 12.58 -8.16 -22.86
N GLY A 499 13.70 -7.63 -22.37
CA GLY A 499 14.87 -8.43 -22.12
C GLY A 499 14.49 -9.59 -21.19
N GLN A 500 15.07 -10.75 -21.48
CA GLN A 500 14.97 -11.94 -20.65
C GLN A 500 16.09 -11.93 -19.61
N PRO A 501 15.94 -12.63 -18.48
CA PRO A 501 17.05 -12.84 -17.56
C PRO A 501 18.28 -13.39 -18.28
N VAL A 502 19.46 -13.05 -17.77
CA VAL A 502 20.71 -13.64 -18.25
C VAL A 502 20.68 -15.17 -18.06
N PRO A 503 21.43 -15.95 -18.85
CA PRO A 503 21.41 -17.40 -18.71
C PRO A 503 21.83 -17.86 -17.30
N ALA A 504 21.09 -18.81 -16.74
CA ALA A 504 21.42 -19.38 -15.43
C ALA A 504 22.83 -19.97 -15.42
N GLY A 505 23.63 -19.63 -14.41
CA GLY A 505 25.06 -19.99 -14.33
C GLY A 505 26.00 -18.96 -14.97
N THR A 506 25.50 -17.77 -15.31
CA THR A 506 26.34 -16.62 -15.67
C THR A 506 27.26 -16.26 -14.50
N ILE A 507 28.54 -16.04 -14.79
CA ILE A 507 29.56 -15.65 -13.81
C ILE A 507 29.70 -14.13 -13.83
N LEU A 508 29.66 -13.51 -12.65
CA LEU A 508 29.79 -12.08 -12.47
C LEU A 508 31.21 -11.68 -12.06
N SER A 509 31.63 -10.48 -12.46
CA SER A 509 32.89 -9.88 -12.01
C SER A 509 32.78 -8.35 -11.97
N GLY A 510 33.19 -7.70 -10.88
CA GLY A 510 33.21 -6.24 -10.74
C GLY A 510 34.63 -5.69 -10.60
N THR A 511 34.83 -4.40 -10.90
CA THR A 511 36.13 -3.73 -10.67
C THR A 511 36.11 -2.68 -9.54
N GLY A 512 35.04 -2.57 -8.76
CA GLY A 512 34.82 -1.53 -7.72
C GLY A 512 35.01 -1.97 -6.25
N GLU A 513 34.89 -1.02 -5.32
CA GLU A 513 35.14 -1.22 -3.87
C GLU A 513 34.04 -2.03 -3.14
N HIS A 514 32.88 -2.25 -3.78
CA HIS A 514 31.72 -2.96 -3.21
C HIS A 514 31.31 -4.18 -4.04
N ASP A 515 32.17 -5.19 -4.13
CA ASP A 515 31.93 -6.41 -4.93
C ASP A 515 31.05 -7.48 -4.23
N TRP A 516 30.62 -7.23 -2.99
CA TRP A 516 29.87 -8.20 -2.17
C TRP A 516 28.38 -8.34 -2.54
N ASP A 517 27.85 -7.41 -3.36
CA ASP A 517 26.44 -7.33 -3.77
C ASP A 517 26.26 -7.45 -5.30
N ILE A 518 27.27 -7.94 -6.02
CA ILE A 518 27.24 -8.00 -7.49
C ILE A 518 26.11 -8.87 -8.05
N GLU A 519 25.67 -9.86 -7.28
CA GLU A 519 24.56 -10.77 -7.62
C GLU A 519 23.22 -10.03 -7.77
N TYR A 520 23.05 -8.88 -7.11
CA TYR A 520 21.87 -8.03 -7.23
C TYR A 520 21.69 -7.41 -8.61
N ALA A 521 22.66 -7.53 -9.52
CA ALA A 521 22.50 -7.09 -10.89
C ALA A 521 21.75 -8.09 -11.78
N ILE A 522 21.50 -9.32 -11.32
CA ILE A 522 20.88 -10.40 -12.12
C ILE A 522 20.01 -11.36 -11.28
N ASP A 523 19.54 -10.93 -10.09
CA ASP A 523 18.85 -11.81 -9.14
C ASP A 523 17.34 -11.94 -9.42
N GLY A 524 16.85 -11.28 -10.48
CA GLY A 524 15.44 -11.22 -10.82
C GLY A 524 14.61 -10.39 -9.83
N ASN A 525 15.26 -9.66 -8.92
CA ASN A 525 14.61 -8.84 -7.91
C ASN A 525 14.94 -7.37 -8.14
N LEU A 526 14.02 -6.65 -8.79
CA LEU A 526 14.14 -5.20 -9.04
C LEU A 526 14.21 -4.37 -7.75
N SER A 527 13.93 -4.94 -6.58
CA SER A 527 14.12 -4.28 -5.28
C SER A 527 15.58 -4.24 -4.83
N SER A 528 16.43 -5.11 -5.37
CA SER A 528 17.88 -5.14 -5.20
C SER A 528 18.57 -4.11 -6.11
N ALA A 529 19.83 -3.77 -5.82
CA ALA A 529 20.68 -3.11 -6.82
C ALA A 529 22.17 -3.29 -6.50
N TYR A 530 22.96 -3.56 -7.52
CA TYR A 530 24.42 -3.49 -7.46
C TYR A 530 24.91 -2.04 -7.63
N GLN A 531 25.78 -1.59 -6.74
CA GLN A 531 26.36 -0.24 -6.80
C GLN A 531 27.68 -0.24 -7.57
N LEU A 532 27.61 0.11 -8.86
CA LEU A 532 28.79 0.24 -9.72
C LEU A 532 29.34 1.67 -9.62
N GLN A 533 30.55 1.85 -9.12
CA GLN A 533 31.18 3.18 -9.06
C GLN A 533 31.50 3.71 -10.47
N SER A 534 31.42 5.02 -10.67
CA SER A 534 31.83 5.71 -11.88
C SER A 534 33.28 5.36 -12.28
N GLY A 535 33.51 4.96 -13.53
CA GLY A 535 34.83 4.53 -14.03
C GLY A 535 35.13 3.03 -13.80
N HIS A 536 34.20 2.28 -13.19
CA HIS A 536 34.34 0.84 -12.97
C HIS A 536 33.50 0.03 -13.97
N SER A 537 33.70 -1.29 -13.95
CA SER A 537 33.03 -2.22 -14.88
C SER A 537 32.34 -3.37 -14.16
N LEU A 538 31.22 -3.81 -14.73
CA LEU A 538 30.48 -5.03 -14.42
C LEU A 538 30.62 -6.00 -15.60
N GLY A 539 31.21 -7.16 -15.39
CA GLY A 539 31.35 -8.24 -16.36
C GLY A 539 30.39 -9.41 -16.08
N LEU A 540 29.80 -9.93 -17.14
CA LEU A 540 28.91 -11.10 -17.16
C LEU A 540 29.49 -12.10 -18.16
N LEU A 541 29.91 -13.27 -17.70
CA LEU A 541 30.36 -14.37 -18.56
C LEU A 541 29.29 -15.43 -18.65
N PHE A 542 28.80 -15.69 -19.86
CA PHE A 542 27.70 -16.60 -20.06
C PHE A 542 28.18 -18.06 -20.07
N PRO A 543 27.37 -19.01 -19.56
CA PRO A 543 27.70 -20.44 -19.61
C PRO A 543 27.73 -21.00 -21.04
N LYS A 544 27.06 -20.32 -21.99
CA LYS A 544 27.03 -20.62 -23.42
C LYS A 544 27.00 -19.32 -24.20
N VAL A 545 27.47 -19.38 -25.44
CA VAL A 545 27.41 -18.27 -26.39
C VAL A 545 25.95 -17.84 -26.60
N VAL A 546 25.70 -16.53 -26.51
CA VAL A 546 24.38 -15.90 -26.63
C VAL A 546 24.31 -15.07 -27.90
N ASP A 547 23.29 -15.28 -28.73
CA ASP A 547 22.96 -14.38 -29.85
C ASP A 547 22.19 -13.18 -29.31
N LEU A 548 22.78 -11.98 -29.36
CA LEU A 548 22.33 -10.78 -28.68
C LEU A 548 22.04 -9.66 -29.68
N THR A 549 20.91 -8.96 -29.52
CA THR A 549 20.56 -7.77 -30.32
C THR A 549 20.40 -6.51 -29.49
N ALA A 550 20.12 -6.63 -28.19
CA ALA A 550 20.09 -5.51 -27.26
C ALA A 550 20.37 -5.97 -25.82
N VAL A 551 20.80 -5.05 -24.96
CA VAL A 551 20.95 -5.24 -23.52
C VAL A 551 20.01 -4.28 -22.82
N GLN A 552 19.25 -4.76 -21.85
CA GLN A 552 18.36 -3.93 -21.04
C GLN A 552 18.94 -3.84 -19.64
N ILE A 553 19.12 -2.62 -19.13
CA ILE A 553 19.67 -2.35 -17.81
C ILE A 553 18.62 -1.55 -17.05
N THR A 554 18.23 -2.02 -15.88
CA THR A 554 17.39 -1.24 -14.97
C THR A 554 18.29 -0.48 -14.01
N SER A 555 17.95 0.77 -13.73
CA SER A 555 18.74 1.58 -12.81
C SER A 555 17.88 2.43 -11.91
N TYR A 556 18.47 2.83 -10.78
CA TYR A 556 17.89 3.84 -9.90
C TYR A 556 18.89 4.97 -9.68
N LEU A 557 18.65 6.09 -10.35
CA LEU A 557 19.41 7.33 -10.17
C LEU A 557 18.52 8.45 -9.62
N PRO A 558 18.52 8.72 -8.30
CA PRO A 558 17.72 9.79 -7.74
C PRO A 558 18.22 11.16 -8.20
N LYS A 559 17.33 12.02 -8.66
CA LYS A 559 17.60 13.43 -8.97
C LYS A 559 17.77 14.22 -7.67
N THR A 560 18.98 14.20 -7.11
CA THR A 560 19.38 15.22 -6.13
C THR A 560 19.94 16.45 -6.88
N HIS A 561 20.04 17.59 -6.20
CA HIS A 561 20.26 18.93 -6.76
C HIS A 561 21.56 19.14 -7.59
N SER A 562 22.33 18.10 -7.89
CA SER A 562 23.63 18.20 -8.59
C SER A 562 24.02 17.00 -9.49
N HIS A 563 23.13 16.03 -9.75
CA HIS A 563 23.50 14.85 -10.55
C HIS A 563 23.27 15.03 -12.05
N VAL A 564 24.33 14.77 -12.82
CA VAL A 564 24.38 14.81 -14.29
C VAL A 564 24.15 13.39 -14.81
N GLU A 565 23.62 13.28 -16.03
CA GLU A 565 23.45 12.05 -16.82
C GLU A 565 24.62 11.06 -16.63
N GLN A 566 24.33 9.78 -16.42
CA GLN A 566 25.36 8.74 -16.34
C GLN A 566 25.44 7.97 -17.66
N LYS A 567 26.62 7.98 -18.29
CA LYS A 567 26.91 7.29 -19.55
C LYS A 567 27.66 6.00 -19.29
N PHE A 568 27.42 5.01 -20.15
CA PHE A 568 28.11 3.73 -20.08
C PHE A 568 28.34 3.16 -21.48
N THR A 569 29.36 2.30 -21.57
CA THR A 569 29.72 1.54 -22.78
C THR A 569 29.51 0.05 -22.52
N ILE A 570 29.00 -0.66 -23.52
CA ILE A 570 28.81 -2.12 -23.48
C ILE A 570 29.82 -2.77 -24.42
N TYR A 571 30.56 -3.73 -23.90
CA TYR A 571 31.46 -4.61 -24.64
C TYR A 571 30.89 -6.02 -24.68
N GLY A 572 31.10 -6.74 -25.79
CA GLY A 572 30.80 -8.16 -25.94
C GLY A 572 32.08 -8.97 -26.02
N LEU A 573 32.11 -10.13 -25.38
CA LEU A 573 33.23 -11.06 -25.44
C LEU A 573 33.06 -11.99 -26.66
N GLN A 574 34.04 -12.01 -27.56
CA GLN A 574 34.10 -12.94 -28.68
C GLN A 574 35.52 -13.50 -28.82
N GLY A 575 35.67 -14.82 -28.77
CA GLY A 575 36.96 -15.46 -28.99
C GLY A 575 38.05 -14.95 -28.03
N LYS A 576 37.69 -14.71 -26.76
CA LYS A 576 38.55 -14.13 -25.71
C LYS A 576 38.93 -12.64 -25.89
N GLN A 577 38.26 -11.90 -26.77
CA GLN A 577 38.46 -10.47 -26.94
C GLN A 577 37.18 -9.69 -26.61
N TRP A 578 37.31 -8.64 -25.81
CA TRP A 578 36.23 -7.69 -25.56
C TRP A 578 36.17 -6.67 -26.70
N ILE A 579 35.04 -6.62 -27.40
CA ILE A 579 34.77 -5.66 -28.48
C ILE A 579 33.64 -4.73 -28.08
N ARG A 580 33.73 -3.44 -28.42
CA ARG A 580 32.64 -2.49 -28.13
C ARG A 580 31.43 -2.83 -29.00
N ILE A 581 30.28 -3.06 -28.38
CA ILE A 581 29.05 -3.45 -29.08
C ILE A 581 27.92 -2.44 -28.93
N GLY A 582 27.97 -1.56 -27.93
CA GLY A 582 26.98 -0.52 -27.72
C GLY A 582 27.41 0.53 -26.69
N SER A 583 26.56 1.52 -26.48
CA SER A 583 26.69 2.52 -25.39
C SER A 583 25.32 3.13 -25.14
N GLY A 584 25.09 3.61 -23.92
CA GLY A 584 23.85 4.27 -23.54
C GLY A 584 24.07 5.32 -22.47
N GLN A 585 22.96 5.95 -22.08
CA GLN A 585 22.91 6.92 -21.00
C GLN A 585 21.64 6.70 -20.19
N LEU A 586 21.70 6.92 -18.88
CA LEU A 586 20.54 6.85 -17.99
C LEU A 586 20.23 8.26 -17.45
N ASP A 587 18.95 8.63 -17.56
CA ASP A 587 18.42 9.91 -17.08
C ASP A 587 18.14 9.83 -15.57
N ALA A 588 18.44 10.89 -14.81
CA ALA A 588 18.11 10.95 -13.39
C ALA A 588 16.58 11.02 -13.15
N ILE A 589 16.08 10.23 -12.21
CA ILE A 589 14.66 10.08 -11.85
C ILE A 589 14.29 11.09 -10.75
N ASP A 590 13.22 11.85 -10.93
CA ASP A 590 12.72 12.77 -9.89
C ASP A 590 11.89 12.02 -8.84
N VAL A 591 12.58 11.50 -7.82
CA VAL A 591 11.97 10.73 -6.73
C VAL A 591 11.13 11.59 -5.79
N THR A 592 11.28 12.92 -5.84
CA THR A 592 10.54 13.82 -4.95
C THR A 592 9.09 14.03 -5.39
N GLN A 593 8.73 13.62 -6.61
CA GLN A 593 7.46 14.00 -7.19
C GLN A 593 6.27 13.07 -6.92
N GLN A 594 6.35 11.88 -6.29
CA GLN A 594 5.10 11.13 -6.12
C GLN A 594 4.97 10.10 -4.98
N PHE A 595 6.01 9.83 -4.20
CA PHE A 595 5.91 8.89 -3.07
C PHE A 595 6.56 9.49 -1.83
N GLY A 596 5.75 9.86 -0.84
CA GLY A 596 6.27 10.27 0.45
C GLY A 596 6.90 9.07 1.14
N TYR A 597 8.23 8.97 1.17
CA TYR A 597 9.07 8.07 2.00
C TYR A 597 8.66 6.59 2.18
N THR A 598 7.67 6.08 1.47
CA THR A 598 7.32 4.67 1.42
C THR A 598 7.97 4.05 0.20
N SER A 599 8.58 2.88 0.43
CA SER A 599 9.27 2.03 -0.54
C SER A 599 8.81 2.27 -1.98
N LEU A 600 9.69 2.87 -2.79
CA LEU A 600 9.56 2.81 -4.25
C LEU A 600 9.25 1.37 -4.62
N ASN A 601 8.09 1.13 -5.24
CA ASN A 601 7.90 -0.10 -6.00
C ASN A 601 8.92 -0.03 -7.14
N LYS A 602 10.08 -0.66 -6.94
CA LYS A 602 11.19 -0.65 -7.90
C LYS A 602 10.89 -1.49 -9.15
N ASP A 603 9.75 -2.18 -9.17
CA ASP A 603 9.16 -2.89 -10.31
C ASP A 603 8.90 -2.03 -11.57
N VAL A 604 9.22 -0.73 -11.54
CA VAL A 604 8.78 0.28 -12.51
C VAL A 604 9.93 1.01 -13.21
N LEU A 605 11.15 0.47 -13.16
CA LEU A 605 12.36 1.10 -13.75
C LEU A 605 12.94 0.29 -14.92
N LEU A 606 12.08 -0.37 -15.71
CA LEU A 606 12.53 -1.21 -16.81
C LEU A 606 12.85 -0.36 -18.05
N GLU A 607 14.07 0.18 -18.17
CA GLU A 607 14.44 1.06 -19.29
C GLU A 607 14.39 0.38 -20.66
N ASP A 608 14.34 1.14 -21.75
CA ASP A 608 14.39 0.58 -23.12
C ASP A 608 15.66 -0.28 -23.31
N PRO A 609 15.57 -1.45 -23.97
CA PRO A 609 16.77 -2.19 -24.35
C PRO A 609 17.69 -1.33 -25.22
N ILE A 610 18.94 -1.20 -24.80
CA ILE A 610 20.01 -0.54 -25.54
C ILE A 610 20.41 -1.47 -26.68
N ALA A 611 20.13 -1.06 -27.91
CA ALA A 611 20.56 -1.79 -29.09
C ALA A 611 22.08 -1.98 -29.07
N VAL A 612 22.52 -3.21 -29.30
CA VAL A 612 23.93 -3.54 -29.49
C VAL A 612 24.15 -4.08 -30.89
N THR A 613 25.41 -4.14 -31.32
CA THR A 613 25.78 -4.79 -32.57
C THR A 613 25.31 -6.25 -32.53
N PRO A 614 24.39 -6.69 -33.40
CA PRO A 614 23.88 -8.06 -33.37
C PRO A 614 25.00 -9.08 -33.55
N GLY A 615 25.01 -10.14 -32.73
CA GLY A 615 26.03 -11.18 -32.83
C GLY A 615 26.05 -12.17 -31.68
N GLN A 616 26.94 -13.15 -31.79
CA GLN A 616 27.13 -14.21 -30.81
C GLN A 616 28.23 -13.84 -29.81
N TYR A 617 27.91 -13.80 -28.52
CA TYR A 617 28.82 -13.34 -27.46
C TYR A 617 28.96 -14.38 -26.34
N GLU A 618 30.19 -14.57 -25.86
CA GLU A 618 30.55 -15.42 -24.71
C GLU A 618 30.25 -14.71 -23.37
N GLY A 619 30.01 -13.40 -23.40
CA GLY A 619 29.76 -12.55 -22.23
C GLY A 619 29.58 -11.09 -22.62
N ILE A 620 29.17 -10.25 -21.68
CA ILE A 620 29.12 -8.79 -21.83
C ILE A 620 29.86 -8.10 -20.68
N MET A 621 30.34 -6.88 -20.93
CA MET A 621 30.93 -6.01 -19.91
C MET A 621 30.34 -4.61 -20.06
N ILE A 622 29.84 -4.08 -18.96
CA ILE A 622 29.26 -2.73 -18.86
C ILE A 622 30.27 -1.87 -18.10
N THR A 623 30.73 -0.79 -18.72
CA THR A 623 31.70 0.14 -18.14
C THR A 623 31.07 1.52 -18.05
N THR A 624 31.06 2.13 -16.86
CA THR A 624 30.57 3.51 -16.67
C THR A 624 31.66 4.52 -17.05
N GLU A 625 31.27 5.64 -17.64
CA GLU A 625 32.18 6.75 -17.91
C GLU A 625 32.50 7.51 -16.62
N GLU A 626 33.71 8.06 -16.50
CA GLU A 626 34.15 8.79 -15.32
C GLU A 626 33.43 10.15 -15.21
N ALA A 627 32.41 10.23 -14.35
CA ALA A 627 31.71 11.46 -14.02
C ALA A 627 32.36 12.11 -12.78
N VAL A 628 33.37 12.95 -13.00
CA VAL A 628 33.99 13.72 -11.91
C VAL A 628 33.11 14.93 -11.60
N ASN A 629 32.27 14.84 -10.58
CA ASN A 629 31.67 16.03 -9.99
C ASN A 629 32.13 16.20 -8.54
N SER A 630 32.92 17.25 -8.30
CA SER A 630 33.21 17.78 -6.96
C SER A 630 33.82 16.80 -5.94
N GLY A 631 34.59 15.79 -6.40
CA GLY A 631 35.35 14.88 -5.51
C GLY A 631 34.54 13.77 -4.83
N ILE A 632 33.28 13.56 -5.24
CA ILE A 632 32.47 12.39 -4.83
C ILE A 632 32.33 11.49 -6.07
N LEU A 633 32.81 10.25 -5.98
CA LEU A 633 32.53 9.23 -7.00
C LEU A 633 31.02 8.95 -7.00
N LEU A 634 30.38 9.07 -8.17
CA LEU A 634 28.97 8.74 -8.33
C LEU A 634 28.79 7.22 -8.38
N ASN A 635 27.77 6.71 -7.67
CA ASN A 635 27.35 5.32 -7.76
C ASN A 635 26.29 5.19 -8.86
N PHE A 636 26.48 4.21 -9.73
CA PHE A 636 25.53 3.74 -10.72
C PHE A 636 24.84 2.50 -10.15
N ASN A 637 23.58 2.65 -9.72
CA ASN A 637 22.84 1.52 -9.14
C ASN A 637 22.20 0.73 -10.27
N ILE A 638 22.73 -0.45 -10.57
CA ILE A 638 22.17 -1.42 -11.52
C ILE A 638 21.19 -2.29 -10.76
N GLY A 639 19.90 -2.15 -11.04
CA GLY A 639 18.85 -2.98 -10.45
C GLY A 639 18.83 -4.38 -11.05
N GLU A 640 18.97 -4.49 -12.37
CA GLU A 640 18.91 -5.77 -13.08
C GLU A 640 19.45 -5.62 -14.51
N VAL A 641 20.11 -6.66 -15.03
CA VAL A 641 20.57 -6.76 -16.42
C VAL A 641 19.81 -7.87 -17.13
N HIS A 642 19.09 -7.52 -18.19
CA HIS A 642 18.39 -8.43 -19.06
C HIS A 642 18.96 -8.40 -20.49
N LEU A 643 18.79 -9.50 -21.23
CA LEU A 643 19.27 -9.67 -22.59
C LEU A 643 18.10 -9.79 -23.57
N VAL A 644 18.18 -9.08 -24.70
CA VAL A 644 17.28 -9.29 -25.83
C VAL A 644 17.97 -10.18 -26.84
N TYR A 645 17.50 -11.42 -26.92
CA TYR A 645 18.09 -12.44 -27.77
C TYR A 645 17.72 -12.26 -29.26
N GLY A 646 18.65 -12.63 -30.14
CA GLY A 646 18.42 -12.69 -31.58
C GLY A 646 17.50 -13.84 -31.99
N PRO A 647 16.97 -13.84 -33.23
CA PRO A 647 15.97 -14.80 -33.70
C PRO A 647 16.45 -16.26 -33.77
N SER A 648 17.73 -16.55 -33.49
CA SER A 648 18.33 -17.89 -33.57
C SER A 648 18.45 -18.66 -32.24
N SER A 649 18.11 -18.05 -31.10
CA SER A 649 18.25 -18.67 -29.79
C SER A 649 16.99 -19.42 -29.34
N ASN A 650 16.99 -20.76 -29.42
CA ASN A 650 16.05 -21.56 -28.64
C ASN A 650 16.57 -21.65 -27.20
N ASN A 651 15.94 -20.92 -26.29
CA ASN A 651 16.12 -21.09 -24.85
C ASN A 651 15.69 -22.50 -24.45
N GLN A 652 16.52 -23.15 -23.61
CA GLN A 652 16.40 -24.50 -23.02
C GLN A 652 17.26 -25.56 -23.69
N ASP A 653 18.49 -25.73 -23.18
CA ASP A 653 19.09 -27.06 -23.00
C ASP A 653 20.25 -26.98 -21.99
N SER A 654 20.11 -27.71 -20.89
CA SER A 654 21.11 -27.89 -19.82
C SER A 654 22.26 -28.78 -20.30
N VAL A 655 23.51 -28.33 -20.19
CA VAL A 655 24.67 -29.23 -20.12
C VAL A 655 25.70 -28.68 -19.13
N THR A 656 25.96 -29.47 -18.11
CA THR A 656 27.05 -29.39 -17.13
C THR A 656 28.38 -29.82 -17.77
N VAL A 657 29.30 -28.90 -18.10
CA VAL A 657 30.77 -29.05 -17.90
C VAL A 657 31.45 -27.67 -18.00
N ASN A 658 32.27 -27.35 -17.00
CA ASN A 658 33.18 -26.20 -16.92
C ASN A 658 34.27 -26.26 -18.02
N THR A 659 34.39 -25.23 -18.86
CA THR A 659 35.45 -25.16 -19.91
C THR A 659 36.30 -23.88 -19.89
N TYR A 660 36.20 -23.02 -18.88
CA TYR A 660 37.08 -21.84 -18.81
C TYR A 660 37.72 -21.71 -17.44
N GLY A 661 38.97 -22.20 -17.35
CA GLY A 661 39.90 -21.80 -16.31
C GLY A 661 40.21 -20.30 -16.42
N ALA A 662 40.61 -19.70 -15.30
CA ALA A 662 40.91 -18.27 -15.14
C ALA A 662 41.48 -17.62 -16.42
N VAL A 663 40.69 -16.75 -17.06
CA VAL A 663 41.14 -15.97 -18.20
C VAL A 663 41.78 -14.71 -17.66
N THR A 664 43.11 -14.71 -17.68
CA THR A 664 43.93 -13.53 -17.41
C THR A 664 43.61 -12.46 -18.45
N VAL A 665 43.29 -11.24 -18.02
CA VAL A 665 43.26 -10.05 -18.87
C VAL A 665 44.67 -9.86 -19.44
N SER A 666 44.88 -10.19 -20.72
CA SER A 666 46.16 -9.95 -21.37
C SER A 666 46.24 -8.47 -21.78
N THR A 667 46.91 -7.70 -20.93
CA THR A 667 47.76 -6.54 -21.25
C THR A 667 47.17 -5.41 -22.08
N ASP A 668 46.95 -4.29 -21.40
CA ASP A 668 47.20 -2.91 -21.82
C ASP A 668 46.83 -2.49 -23.25
N THR A 669 45.73 -1.75 -23.35
CA THR A 669 45.71 -0.56 -24.21
C THR A 669 45.07 0.61 -23.47
N TYR A 670 45.60 0.91 -22.27
CA TYR A 670 45.51 2.23 -21.65
C TYR A 670 46.92 2.80 -21.55
N THR A 671 47.43 3.38 -22.64
CA THR A 671 48.54 4.33 -22.54
C THR A 671 47.98 5.69 -22.13
N ARG A 672 48.16 6.00 -20.84
CA ARG A 672 48.23 7.30 -20.14
C ARG A 672 47.27 8.42 -20.49
#